data_AF-A0A961FPK2-F1
#
_entry.id   AF-A0A961FPK2-F1
#
_cell.length_a   1.000
_cell.length_b   1.000
_cell.length_c   1.000
_cell.angle_alpha   90.00
_cell.angle_beta   90.00
_cell.angle_gamma   90.00
#
_symmetry.space_group_name_H-M   'P 1'
#
loop_
_entity.id
_entity.type
_entity.pdbx_description
1 polymer ?
#
loop_
_entity_poly.entity_id
_entity_poly.type
_entity_poly.pdbx_seq_one_letter_code
_entity_poly.pdbx_strand_id
1 'polypeptide(L)'
;MPPLPRHVRWHLATAVLFVFAFLVSLAEADSETETNSLGMTLRLLEGGRYVCGTDARERGLAQAFPLSVNAQFFGNPETPAHVTWITKPFWIGATEVTVGQWKKFVAETGHVTSAEKNGEGIIGWSPTPEEAPLYQSHDFERKPEFTWKNPGFPQDDSHPVVGVSWEDVQAFLTWLSKKEGVKYRLPTEAEWEFACRAGTDTWFSFGDEPRGQIHQFANLGNVELEKHRKHSVERQWLLDWDTEPADGHVFTAPVGQYQPNDFGLYDMHGNVWEWCADLWLDTYYHHWDWPDRGQPRGIAVDPVNESEPQTEANRFRTIRGGSWYNGPVICRSSNRTYWDEPDAAAYLGFRVVREADPNISTTAREAYEREREALAAVTNSGGELRSADGLTLQVSLEGDPIDLSVLGMLPRVPSIDSLSLGPRKTTPLTNADLEAIAKATSIRQLDFKGSFDLSEADLSILTRLPTLESVSFSRSTTVSDAELAELSNLKTLKVFRCYGTSGNITDAGLTQLAGNRSLETLEVFETSANGSFLEAFAGCPLRSLSFTSNYQGNPVFGDEQAKALARFPGLTQLFLNGQGLLSELTLLTVGNLTQLEELGLHGCTGFSPSGFGPLGKLAKLRTLNLQATHAGDKALTAIAAVPRLQSLRIGSETAQITDEGFATLTESFSLESLYIENSDATDRGLEYLGRVNRLETLDLGSRKITGTGLGPITRLPELRDLRLRCPELTNVVFEQLARARSLKKLRLVERGWRPPAALSDDGLTAISRATWLTELWLPRNDTGLTEAGMNALKPLMPKTSVIPYTVDWNKEES
;
A
#
# COMPACT_ATOMS: atom_id res chain seq x y z
N MET A 1 -13.06 52.52 14.45
CA MET A 1 -13.09 52.29 12.98
C MET A 1 -14.54 52.36 12.52
N PRO A 2 -14.82 52.99 11.36
CA PRO A 2 -16.17 53.31 10.89
C PRO A 2 -16.90 52.08 10.29
N PRO A 3 -18.23 52.15 10.08
CA PRO A 3 -19.05 51.00 9.68
C PRO A 3 -18.98 50.74 8.17
N LEU A 4 -19.06 49.46 7.78
CA LEU A 4 -19.09 49.02 6.38
C LEU A 4 -20.43 49.38 5.69
N PRO A 5 -20.41 49.84 4.42
CA PRO A 5 -21.63 50.18 3.67
C PRO A 5 -22.31 48.96 3.03
N ARG A 6 -23.64 49.06 2.96
CA ARG A 6 -24.58 48.14 2.30
C ARG A 6 -24.74 48.48 0.81
N HIS A 7 -24.27 47.60 -0.07
CA HIS A 7 -24.79 47.34 -1.42
C HIS A 7 -24.31 45.90 -1.72
N VAL A 8 -25.11 44.89 -2.06
CA VAL A 8 -26.21 44.79 -3.04
C VAL A 8 -27.10 43.61 -2.60
N ARG A 9 -28.41 43.84 -2.47
CA ARG A 9 -29.42 42.77 -2.50
C ARG A 9 -29.87 42.60 -3.95
N TRP A 10 -30.25 41.36 -4.30
CA TRP A 10 -30.87 40.87 -5.53
C TRP A 10 -29.93 40.29 -6.60
N HIS A 11 -29.64 38.98 -6.47
CA HIS A 11 -29.96 37.95 -7.47
C HIS A 11 -29.89 36.56 -6.78
N LEU A 12 -30.93 36.24 -6.00
CA LEU A 12 -31.28 34.86 -5.61
C LEU A 12 -32.34 34.40 -6.62
N ALA A 13 -31.94 33.60 -7.60
CA ALA A 13 -32.77 32.64 -8.36
C ALA A 13 -32.10 32.30 -9.71
N THR A 14 -31.04 31.48 -9.71
CA THR A 14 -30.64 30.55 -10.83
C THR A 14 -29.30 29.83 -10.53
N ALA A 15 -29.22 29.11 -9.41
CA ALA A 15 -28.04 28.27 -9.10
C ALA A 15 -28.37 27.05 -8.22
N VAL A 16 -29.49 26.35 -8.49
CA VAL A 16 -29.91 25.15 -7.73
C VAL A 16 -30.37 23.99 -8.64
N LEU A 17 -30.07 23.98 -9.94
CA LEU A 17 -30.73 23.02 -10.85
C LEU A 17 -29.86 22.12 -11.74
N PHE A 18 -28.55 21.99 -11.54
CA PHE A 18 -27.74 21.04 -12.32
C PHE A 18 -26.57 20.39 -11.55
N VAL A 19 -26.88 19.69 -10.44
CA VAL A 19 -25.99 18.67 -9.83
C VAL A 19 -26.76 17.37 -9.49
N PHE A 20 -27.94 17.15 -10.11
CA PHE A 20 -28.73 15.93 -9.88
C PHE A 20 -28.81 15.09 -11.15
N ALA A 21 -27.77 14.29 -11.40
CA ALA A 21 -27.83 13.03 -12.11
C ALA A 21 -26.47 12.32 -11.97
N PHE A 22 -26.44 11.17 -11.29
CA PHE A 22 -25.28 10.37 -10.90
C PHE A 22 -24.50 10.82 -9.65
N LEU A 23 -25.24 11.21 -8.61
CA LEU A 23 -24.97 10.69 -7.27
C LEU A 23 -25.92 9.51 -7.10
N VAL A 24 -25.39 8.29 -6.91
CA VAL A 24 -26.17 7.29 -6.17
C VAL A 24 -26.53 7.97 -4.86
N SER A 25 -27.83 8.05 -4.63
CA SER A 25 -28.48 8.63 -3.47
C SER A 25 -27.72 8.28 -2.17
N LEU A 26 -26.87 9.19 -1.69
CA LEU A 26 -26.74 9.43 -0.25
C LEU A 26 -28.01 10.16 0.19
N ALA A 27 -29.13 9.44 0.09
CA ALA A 27 -30.19 9.67 1.05
C ALA A 27 -29.57 9.27 2.38
N GLU A 28 -29.82 10.06 3.42
CA GLU A 28 -29.96 9.47 4.75
C GLU A 28 -30.92 8.29 4.54
N ALA A 29 -30.36 7.09 4.40
CA ALA A 29 -31.14 5.89 4.36
C ALA A 29 -31.67 5.80 5.78
N ASP A 30 -32.86 6.34 6.01
CA ASP A 30 -33.72 5.93 7.11
C ASP A 30 -33.89 4.43 6.92
N SER A 31 -32.93 3.66 7.42
CA SER A 31 -32.93 2.20 7.38
C SER A 31 -34.26 1.81 7.99
N GLU A 32 -35.08 1.07 7.25
CA GLU A 32 -36.40 0.69 7.73
C GLU A 32 -36.27 0.05 9.12
N THR A 33 -37.09 0.49 10.06
CA THR A 33 -37.06 0.02 11.45
C THR A 33 -38.28 -0.80 11.77
N GLU A 34 -38.07 -1.95 12.41
CA GLU A 34 -39.15 -2.73 12.99
C GLU A 34 -38.91 -2.97 14.48
N THR A 35 -39.99 -3.20 15.23
CA THR A 35 -39.91 -3.61 16.63
C THR A 35 -40.56 -4.97 16.80
N ASN A 36 -39.82 -5.93 17.34
CA ASN A 36 -40.33 -7.29 17.50
C ASN A 36 -41.16 -7.47 18.80
N SER A 37 -41.65 -8.68 19.05
CA SER A 37 -42.52 -8.99 20.19
C SER A 37 -41.85 -8.81 21.56
N LEU A 38 -40.52 -8.71 21.61
CA LEU A 38 -39.76 -8.46 22.84
C LEU A 38 -39.44 -6.99 23.08
N GLY A 39 -39.73 -6.12 22.10
CA GLY A 39 -39.37 -4.71 22.10
C GLY A 39 -37.97 -4.42 21.53
N MET A 40 -37.37 -5.37 20.80
CA MET A 40 -36.09 -5.13 20.12
C MET A 40 -36.32 -4.29 18.87
N THR A 41 -35.56 -3.22 18.70
CA THR A 41 -35.50 -2.47 17.43
C THR A 41 -34.59 -3.22 16.46
N LEU A 42 -35.11 -3.55 15.28
CA LEU A 42 -34.39 -4.15 14.17
C LEU A 42 -34.23 -3.13 13.05
N ARG A 43 -33.06 -3.10 12.42
CA ARG A 43 -32.68 -2.24 11.30
C ARG A 43 -32.52 -3.10 10.05
N LEU A 44 -33.20 -2.75 8.96
CA LEU A 44 -33.00 -3.41 7.67
C LEU A 44 -31.68 -2.91 7.06
N LEU A 45 -30.75 -3.83 6.83
CA LEU A 45 -29.56 -3.59 6.02
C LEU A 45 -29.75 -4.26 4.65
N GLU A 46 -29.62 -3.48 3.58
CA GLU A 46 -29.79 -4.01 2.21
C GLU A 46 -28.63 -4.91 1.74
N GLY A 47 -27.54 -4.95 2.51
CA GLY A 47 -26.26 -5.51 2.08
C GLY A 47 -25.48 -4.52 1.21
N GLY A 48 -24.34 -4.96 0.68
CA GLY A 48 -23.47 -4.12 -0.12
C GLY A 48 -22.06 -4.69 -0.26
N ARG A 49 -21.21 -3.91 -0.94
CA ARG A 49 -19.79 -4.19 -1.14
C ARG A 49 -18.96 -3.49 -0.08
N TYR A 50 -18.01 -4.19 0.51
CA TYR A 50 -17.02 -3.60 1.40
C TYR A 50 -15.70 -4.39 1.37
N VAL A 51 -14.69 -3.88 2.06
CA VAL A 51 -13.43 -4.60 2.29
C VAL A 51 -13.47 -5.22 3.68
N CYS A 52 -13.55 -6.55 3.75
CA CYS A 52 -13.51 -7.31 4.99
C CYS A 52 -12.05 -7.53 5.42
N GLY A 53 -11.78 -7.39 6.72
CA GLY A 53 -10.45 -7.54 7.28
C GLY A 53 -9.58 -6.28 7.13
N THR A 54 -8.26 -6.43 7.27
CA THR A 54 -7.31 -5.33 7.16
C THR A 54 -5.96 -5.77 6.58
N ASP A 55 -5.35 -4.89 5.79
CA ASP A 55 -3.96 -5.04 5.33
C ASP A 55 -2.95 -4.30 6.20
N ALA A 56 -3.42 -3.67 7.28
CA ALA A 56 -2.57 -3.09 8.30
C ALA A 56 -1.76 -4.23 8.94
N ARG A 57 -0.57 -4.47 8.41
CA ARG A 57 0.42 -5.38 8.99
C ARG A 57 0.74 -4.90 10.40
N GLU A 58 1.37 -5.76 11.21
CA GLU A 58 1.75 -5.45 12.60
C GLU A 58 2.40 -4.07 12.77
N ARG A 59 3.24 -3.64 11.81
CA ARG A 59 3.87 -2.30 11.81
C ARG A 59 2.86 -1.16 11.65
N GLY A 60 1.83 -1.30 10.83
CA GLY A 60 0.79 -0.29 10.63
C GLY A 60 -0.07 -0.14 11.88
N LEU A 61 -0.50 -1.26 12.48
CA LEU A 61 -1.23 -1.24 13.75
C LEU A 61 -0.36 -0.68 14.89
N ALA A 62 0.92 -1.06 14.98
CA ALA A 62 1.84 -0.51 15.98
C ALA A 62 2.11 1.00 15.78
N GLN A 63 1.99 1.54 14.56
CA GLN A 63 2.12 2.97 14.32
C GLN A 63 0.89 3.76 14.78
N ALA A 64 -0.29 3.21 14.58
CA ALA A 64 -1.54 3.84 14.98
C ALA A 64 -1.90 3.63 16.45
N PHE A 65 -1.48 2.52 17.02
CA PHE A 65 -1.66 2.17 18.42
C PHE A 65 -0.28 2.00 19.09
N PRO A 66 0.59 3.04 19.10
CA PRO A 66 1.97 2.94 19.56
C PRO A 66 2.10 2.65 21.07
N LEU A 67 0.97 2.69 21.77
CA LEU A 67 0.84 2.52 23.21
C LEU A 67 0.14 1.20 23.58
N SER A 68 -0.23 0.40 22.58
CA SER A 68 -0.65 -0.99 22.74
C SER A 68 0.57 -1.91 22.73
N VAL A 69 0.51 -3.03 23.47
CA VAL A 69 1.64 -3.97 23.52
C VAL A 69 1.74 -4.86 22.30
N ASN A 70 2.96 -5.20 21.90
CA ASN A 70 3.26 -6.07 20.74
C ASN A 70 2.48 -7.40 20.74
N ALA A 71 2.10 -7.92 21.91
CA ALA A 71 1.31 -9.14 22.04
C ALA A 71 -0.13 -9.01 21.49
N GLN A 72 -0.68 -7.80 21.42
CA GLN A 72 -2.02 -7.54 20.86
C GLN A 72 -2.04 -7.56 19.31
N PHE A 73 -0.87 -7.60 18.66
CA PHE A 73 -0.76 -7.60 17.20
C PHE A 73 -0.34 -8.95 16.61
N PHE A 74 0.15 -9.88 17.44
CA PHE A 74 0.79 -11.13 16.99
C PHE A 74 -0.24 -12.09 16.38
N GLY A 75 -0.02 -12.51 15.13
CA GLY A 75 -0.85 -13.50 14.43
C GLY A 75 -2.08 -12.94 13.69
N ASN A 76 -2.24 -11.60 13.63
CA ASN A 76 -3.34 -10.84 13.02
C ASN A 76 -4.36 -11.68 12.19
N PRO A 77 -5.42 -12.21 12.83
CA PRO A 77 -6.40 -13.10 12.18
C PRO A 77 -7.34 -12.35 11.22
N GLU A 78 -7.17 -11.04 11.09
CA GLU A 78 -7.96 -10.13 10.26
C GLU A 78 -7.41 -10.02 8.83
N THR A 79 -6.31 -10.72 8.54
CA THR A 79 -5.64 -10.70 7.23
C THR A 79 -5.98 -11.94 6.40
N PRO A 80 -5.90 -11.86 5.06
CA PRO A 80 -5.77 -10.63 4.26
C PRO A 80 -7.08 -9.82 4.22
N ALA A 81 -6.98 -8.51 4.00
CA ALA A 81 -8.17 -7.77 3.57
C ALA A 81 -8.68 -8.34 2.25
N HIS A 82 -9.99 -8.37 2.00
CA HIS A 82 -10.54 -8.87 0.74
C HIS A 82 -11.90 -8.25 0.42
N VAL A 83 -12.26 -8.24 -0.85
CA VAL A 83 -13.54 -7.69 -1.30
C VAL A 83 -14.66 -8.65 -0.91
N THR A 84 -15.65 -8.15 -0.20
CA THR A 84 -16.80 -8.93 0.27
C THR A 84 -18.09 -8.27 -0.14
N TRP A 85 -19.02 -9.09 -0.63
CA TRP A 85 -20.39 -8.72 -0.93
C TRP A 85 -21.34 -9.39 0.06
N ILE A 86 -22.18 -8.59 0.70
CA ILE A 86 -23.43 -9.06 1.32
C ILE A 86 -24.55 -8.81 0.30
N THR A 87 -25.05 -9.85 -0.33
CA THR A 87 -26.03 -9.73 -1.44
C THR A 87 -27.47 -9.91 -0.99
N LYS A 88 -27.67 -10.42 0.22
CA LYS A 88 -29.00 -10.67 0.80
C LYS A 88 -29.29 -9.61 1.86
N PRO A 89 -30.45 -8.95 1.82
CA PRO A 89 -30.85 -8.07 2.90
C PRO A 89 -31.11 -8.88 4.18
N PHE A 90 -30.89 -8.24 5.33
CA PHE A 90 -31.17 -8.84 6.63
C PHE A 90 -31.54 -7.75 7.64
N TRP A 91 -32.36 -8.12 8.61
CA TRP A 91 -32.71 -7.26 9.73
C TRP A 91 -31.76 -7.55 10.88
N ILE A 92 -31.08 -6.55 11.43
CA ILE A 92 -30.17 -6.72 12.57
C ILE A 92 -30.67 -5.92 13.77
N GLY A 93 -30.51 -6.47 14.97
CA GLY A 93 -30.76 -5.75 16.21
C GLY A 93 -29.93 -4.46 16.26
N ALA A 94 -30.59 -3.34 16.51
CA ALA A 94 -29.93 -2.04 16.69
C ALA A 94 -28.96 -2.08 17.89
N THR A 95 -29.22 -2.97 18.85
CA THR A 95 -28.41 -3.24 20.03
C THR A 95 -28.29 -4.74 20.27
N GLU A 96 -27.46 -5.11 21.24
CA GLU A 96 -27.41 -6.45 21.83
C GLU A 96 -28.74 -6.82 22.52
N VAL A 97 -28.93 -8.13 22.74
CA VAL A 97 -30.05 -8.63 23.54
C VAL A 97 -29.85 -8.24 24.99
N THR A 98 -30.87 -7.65 25.59
CA THR A 98 -30.81 -7.18 26.98
C THR A 98 -31.13 -8.28 28.00
N VAL A 99 -30.68 -8.09 29.24
CA VAL A 99 -31.05 -8.93 30.38
C VAL A 99 -32.58 -9.01 30.53
N GLY A 100 -33.31 -7.91 30.32
CA GLY A 100 -34.78 -7.90 30.38
C GLY A 100 -35.43 -8.75 29.30
N GLN A 101 -34.91 -8.73 28.07
CA GLN A 101 -35.38 -9.59 26.97
C GLN A 101 -35.06 -11.06 27.23
N TRP A 102 -33.85 -11.36 27.74
CA TRP A 102 -33.45 -12.71 28.14
C TRP A 102 -34.32 -13.27 29.28
N LYS A 103 -34.64 -12.47 30.29
CA LYS A 103 -35.55 -12.85 31.38
C LYS A 103 -36.91 -13.30 30.88
N LYS A 104 -37.47 -12.66 29.84
CA LYS A 104 -38.74 -13.07 29.21
C LYS A 104 -38.63 -14.47 28.60
N PHE A 105 -37.54 -14.75 27.88
CA PHE A 105 -37.26 -16.08 27.34
C PHE A 105 -37.20 -17.14 28.45
N VAL A 106 -36.40 -16.89 29.51
CA VAL A 106 -36.27 -17.81 30.64
C VAL A 106 -37.61 -18.04 31.33
N ALA A 107 -38.40 -16.98 31.54
CA ALA A 107 -39.71 -17.08 32.20
C ALA A 107 -40.73 -17.88 31.37
N GLU A 108 -40.73 -17.74 30.05
CA GLU A 108 -41.68 -18.43 29.16
C GLU A 108 -41.30 -19.88 28.86
N THR A 109 -40.01 -20.21 28.89
CA THR A 109 -39.51 -21.54 28.49
C THR A 109 -39.06 -22.40 29.67
N GLY A 110 -38.76 -21.79 30.81
CA GLY A 110 -38.07 -22.45 31.92
C GLY A 110 -36.60 -22.78 31.58
N HIS A 111 -35.99 -22.07 30.62
CA HIS A 111 -34.61 -22.33 30.20
C HIS A 111 -33.63 -22.22 31.37
N VAL A 112 -32.78 -23.24 31.49
CA VAL A 112 -31.63 -23.26 32.41
C VAL A 112 -30.39 -23.23 31.53
N THR A 113 -29.50 -22.28 31.77
CA THR A 113 -28.30 -22.11 30.92
C THR A 113 -27.38 -23.30 31.00
N SER A 114 -26.56 -23.50 29.97
CA SER A 114 -25.50 -24.52 29.93
C SER A 114 -24.60 -24.48 31.18
N ALA A 115 -24.16 -23.28 31.56
CA ALA A 115 -23.37 -23.01 32.76
C ALA A 115 -24.11 -23.30 34.09
N GLU A 116 -25.43 -23.12 34.13
CA GLU A 116 -26.23 -23.51 35.29
C GLU A 116 -26.46 -25.04 35.35
N LYS A 117 -26.56 -25.71 34.18
CA LYS A 117 -26.77 -27.17 34.09
C LYS A 117 -25.53 -27.98 34.48
N ASN A 118 -24.34 -27.55 34.07
CA ASN A 118 -23.09 -28.26 34.39
C ASN A 118 -22.63 -28.00 35.84
N GLY A 119 -23.12 -26.94 36.47
CA GLY A 119 -22.79 -26.56 37.85
C GLY A 119 -21.40 -25.94 38.01
N GLU A 120 -20.70 -25.66 36.91
CA GLU A 120 -19.38 -25.02 36.91
C GLU A 120 -19.47 -23.49 36.86
N GLY A 121 -20.61 -22.96 36.41
CA GLY A 121 -20.82 -21.53 36.22
C GLY A 121 -20.08 -20.96 35.01
N ILE A 122 -20.20 -19.65 34.82
CA ILE A 122 -19.55 -18.91 33.74
C ILE A 122 -18.15 -18.46 34.15
N ILE A 123 -17.35 -18.00 33.19
CA ILE A 123 -16.18 -17.17 33.47
C ILE A 123 -16.67 -15.78 33.90
N GLY A 124 -16.67 -15.52 35.21
CA GLY A 124 -17.17 -14.30 35.83
C GLY A 124 -16.06 -13.29 36.14
N TRP A 125 -16.45 -12.03 36.34
CA TRP A 125 -15.55 -11.00 36.84
C TRP A 125 -15.14 -11.32 38.28
N SER A 126 -13.87 -11.64 38.46
CA SER A 126 -13.25 -11.99 39.73
C SER A 126 -11.91 -11.25 39.81
N PRO A 127 -11.94 -9.96 40.13
CA PRO A 127 -10.79 -9.09 40.07
C PRO A 127 -9.62 -9.61 40.93
N THR A 128 -8.44 -9.80 40.32
CA THR A 128 -7.16 -10.04 41.02
C THR A 128 -6.93 -9.00 42.14
N PRO A 129 -6.40 -9.34 43.32
CA PRO A 129 -6.09 -8.32 44.33
C PRO A 129 -5.19 -7.20 43.78
N GLU A 130 -5.43 -5.94 44.17
CA GLU A 130 -4.69 -4.77 43.65
C GLU A 130 -3.17 -4.88 43.92
N GLU A 131 -2.82 -5.56 45.00
CA GLU A 131 -1.46 -5.80 45.48
C GLU A 131 -0.73 -6.92 44.71
N ALA A 132 -1.44 -7.70 43.89
CA ALA A 132 -0.85 -8.76 43.09
C ALA A 132 0.02 -8.17 41.95
N PRO A 133 1.17 -8.79 41.63
CA PRO A 133 2.00 -8.33 40.52
C PRO A 133 1.22 -8.23 39.20
N LEU A 134 1.52 -7.21 38.38
CA LEU A 134 0.81 -6.95 37.11
C LEU A 134 0.84 -8.16 36.16
N TYR A 135 1.95 -8.92 36.14
CA TYR A 135 2.09 -10.11 35.30
C TYR A 135 1.26 -11.33 35.75
N GLN A 136 0.48 -11.22 36.84
CA GLN A 136 -0.41 -12.27 37.36
C GLN A 136 -1.91 -11.93 37.22
N SER A 137 -2.28 -10.92 36.42
CA SER A 137 -3.68 -10.52 36.25
C SER A 137 -4.54 -11.64 35.64
N HIS A 138 -5.41 -12.22 36.46
CA HIS A 138 -6.48 -13.13 36.04
C HIS A 138 -7.79 -12.59 36.60
N ASP A 139 -8.26 -11.49 36.01
CA ASP A 139 -9.46 -10.78 36.52
C ASP A 139 -10.78 -11.49 36.15
N PHE A 140 -10.69 -12.63 35.47
CA PHE A 140 -11.81 -13.48 35.13
C PHE A 140 -11.54 -14.91 35.58
N GLU A 141 -12.47 -15.48 36.33
CA GLU A 141 -12.37 -16.84 36.86
C GLU A 141 -13.69 -17.58 36.67
N ARG A 142 -13.62 -18.88 36.37
CA ARG A 142 -14.81 -19.73 36.39
C ARG A 142 -15.15 -20.10 37.82
N LYS A 143 -16.37 -19.79 38.24
CA LYS A 143 -16.91 -20.23 39.54
C LYS A 143 -18.41 -20.54 39.45
N PRO A 144 -18.92 -21.56 40.19
CA PRO A 144 -20.33 -21.94 40.17
C PRO A 144 -21.32 -20.81 40.53
N GLU A 145 -20.90 -19.85 41.35
CA GLU A 145 -21.72 -18.68 41.72
C GLU A 145 -21.88 -17.65 40.60
N PHE A 146 -21.02 -17.70 39.58
CA PHE A 146 -21.13 -16.83 38.43
C PHE A 146 -22.08 -17.42 37.41
N THR A 147 -23.11 -16.65 37.06
CA THR A 147 -24.14 -17.00 36.07
C THR A 147 -24.54 -15.74 35.30
N TRP A 148 -25.37 -15.86 34.28
CA TRP A 148 -25.96 -14.68 33.61
C TRP A 148 -26.74 -13.75 34.57
N LYS A 149 -27.17 -14.24 35.74
CA LYS A 149 -27.84 -13.44 36.79
C LYS A 149 -26.86 -12.70 37.70
N ASN A 150 -25.62 -13.18 37.76
CA ASN A 150 -24.56 -12.68 38.63
C ASN A 150 -23.20 -12.88 37.92
N PRO A 151 -22.85 -12.01 36.97
CA PRO A 151 -21.60 -12.15 36.21
C PRO A 151 -20.35 -11.71 37.00
N GLY A 152 -20.49 -11.36 38.28
CA GLY A 152 -19.44 -10.78 39.12
C GLY A 152 -19.51 -9.26 39.22
N PHE A 153 -20.47 -8.62 38.55
CA PHE A 153 -20.75 -7.19 38.61
C PHE A 153 -22.26 -6.92 38.46
N PRO A 154 -22.78 -5.75 38.87
CA PRO A 154 -24.20 -5.45 38.79
C PRO A 154 -24.66 -5.19 37.34
N GLN A 155 -25.83 -5.73 36.99
CA GLN A 155 -26.55 -5.44 35.74
C GLN A 155 -28.04 -5.27 36.04
N ASP A 156 -28.68 -4.32 35.35
CA ASP A 156 -30.13 -4.20 35.32
C ASP A 156 -30.72 -4.72 33.99
N ASP A 157 -32.03 -4.61 33.82
CA ASP A 157 -32.75 -5.14 32.65
C ASP A 157 -32.38 -4.46 31.32
N SER A 158 -31.74 -3.29 31.35
CA SER A 158 -31.34 -2.52 30.17
C SER A 158 -29.92 -2.83 29.68
N HIS A 159 -29.14 -3.57 30.47
CA HIS A 159 -27.79 -4.00 30.11
C HIS A 159 -27.83 -5.19 29.13
N PRO A 160 -26.76 -5.40 28.33
CA PRO A 160 -26.64 -6.59 27.51
C PRO A 160 -26.61 -7.85 28.39
N VAL A 161 -27.29 -8.90 27.97
CA VAL A 161 -27.13 -10.20 28.63
C VAL A 161 -25.73 -10.74 28.33
N VAL A 162 -25.01 -11.12 29.39
CA VAL A 162 -23.69 -11.75 29.30
C VAL A 162 -23.73 -13.13 29.96
N GLY A 163 -22.68 -13.93 29.75
CA GLY A 163 -22.59 -15.25 30.37
C GLY A 163 -23.59 -16.25 29.78
N VAL A 164 -23.85 -16.14 28.48
CA VAL A 164 -24.68 -17.08 27.71
C VAL A 164 -23.81 -17.76 26.65
N SER A 165 -23.83 -19.09 26.63
CA SER A 165 -23.07 -19.86 25.64
C SER A 165 -23.73 -19.81 24.26
N TRP A 166 -23.01 -20.25 23.23
CA TRP A 166 -23.58 -20.31 21.89
C TRP A 166 -24.83 -21.19 21.84
N GLU A 167 -24.84 -22.33 22.55
CA GLU A 167 -26.02 -23.21 22.65
C GLU A 167 -27.22 -22.52 23.31
N ASP A 168 -26.99 -21.74 24.37
CA ASP A 168 -28.03 -20.98 25.05
C ASP A 168 -28.61 -19.91 24.12
N VAL A 169 -27.76 -19.26 23.33
CA VAL A 169 -28.17 -18.29 22.31
C VAL A 169 -28.98 -18.96 21.19
N GLN A 170 -28.58 -20.14 20.70
CA GLN A 170 -29.37 -20.87 19.71
C GLN A 170 -30.75 -21.26 20.24
N ALA A 171 -30.86 -21.63 21.52
CA ALA A 171 -32.14 -21.92 22.16
C ALA A 171 -33.05 -20.67 22.19
N PHE A 172 -32.49 -19.51 22.54
CA PHE A 172 -33.19 -18.22 22.49
C PHE A 172 -33.68 -17.90 21.07
N LEU A 173 -32.80 -17.99 20.07
CA LEU A 173 -33.11 -17.69 18.67
C LEU A 173 -34.18 -18.65 18.10
N THR A 174 -34.09 -19.94 18.44
CA THR A 174 -35.08 -20.95 18.04
C THR A 174 -36.45 -20.66 18.64
N TRP A 175 -36.50 -20.32 19.93
CA TRP A 175 -37.74 -19.95 20.60
C TRP A 175 -38.35 -18.68 20.00
N LEU A 176 -37.55 -17.63 19.81
CA LEU A 176 -38.03 -16.37 19.24
C LEU A 176 -38.54 -16.58 17.81
N SER A 177 -37.83 -17.39 17.02
CA SER A 177 -38.25 -17.76 15.67
C SER A 177 -39.62 -18.44 15.65
N LYS A 178 -39.81 -19.42 16.55
CA LYS A 178 -41.09 -20.12 16.68
C LYS A 178 -42.21 -19.19 17.17
N LYS A 179 -41.90 -18.27 18.07
CA LYS A 179 -42.85 -17.33 18.65
C LYS A 179 -43.38 -16.34 17.60
N GLU A 180 -42.52 -15.88 16.71
CA GLU A 180 -42.86 -14.84 15.73
C GLU A 180 -43.12 -15.39 14.32
N GLY A 181 -42.84 -16.67 14.05
CA GLY A 181 -43.07 -17.28 12.74
C GLY A 181 -42.08 -16.83 11.66
N VAL A 182 -40.93 -16.28 12.06
CA VAL A 182 -39.84 -15.79 11.21
C VAL A 182 -38.52 -16.41 11.66
N LYS A 183 -37.47 -16.40 10.84
CA LYS A 183 -36.17 -16.98 11.21
C LYS A 183 -35.25 -15.94 11.83
N TYR A 184 -34.93 -16.14 13.10
CA TYR A 184 -33.86 -15.44 13.81
C TYR A 184 -32.60 -16.32 13.88
N ARG A 185 -31.44 -15.68 13.77
CA ARG A 185 -30.10 -16.28 13.85
C ARG A 185 -29.09 -15.29 14.42
N LEU A 186 -27.86 -15.75 14.63
CA LEU A 186 -26.72 -14.85 14.81
C LEU A 186 -26.33 -14.19 13.47
N PRO A 187 -25.70 -13.00 13.50
CA PRO A 187 -25.06 -12.47 12.30
C PRO A 187 -23.96 -13.42 11.84
N THR A 188 -23.74 -13.52 10.52
CA THR A 188 -22.46 -14.05 10.06
C THR A 188 -21.35 -13.06 10.42
N GLU A 189 -20.13 -13.53 10.47
CA GLU A 189 -18.96 -12.72 10.72
C GLU A 189 -18.87 -11.55 9.72
N ALA A 190 -19.11 -11.83 8.44
CA ALA A 190 -19.07 -10.84 7.39
C ALA A 190 -20.25 -9.85 7.46
N GLU A 191 -21.44 -10.29 7.90
CA GLU A 191 -22.56 -9.38 8.15
C GLU A 191 -22.29 -8.47 9.34
N TRP A 192 -21.66 -8.99 10.40
CA TRP A 192 -21.30 -8.22 11.58
C TRP A 192 -20.28 -7.12 11.22
N GLU A 193 -19.22 -7.45 10.47
CA GLU A 193 -18.23 -6.44 10.06
C GLU A 193 -18.84 -5.39 9.12
N PHE A 194 -19.66 -5.82 8.15
CA PHE A 194 -20.40 -4.91 7.27
C PHE A 194 -21.27 -3.94 8.07
N ALA A 195 -22.02 -4.47 9.04
CA ALA A 195 -22.87 -3.71 9.93
C ALA A 195 -22.07 -2.75 10.82
N CYS A 196 -20.90 -3.19 11.32
CA CYS A 196 -20.02 -2.39 12.16
C CYS A 196 -19.44 -1.21 11.39
N ARG A 197 -18.90 -1.46 10.19
CA ARG A 197 -18.27 -0.44 9.33
C ARG A 197 -19.23 0.63 8.82
N ALA A 198 -20.50 0.28 8.63
CA ALA A 198 -21.55 1.19 8.16
C ALA A 198 -21.16 2.03 6.92
N GLY A 199 -20.50 1.39 5.95
CA GLY A 199 -20.09 2.04 4.69
C GLY A 199 -18.67 2.63 4.69
N THR A 200 -17.95 2.60 5.81
CA THR A 200 -16.55 3.04 5.90
C THR A 200 -15.55 1.91 5.62
N ASP A 201 -14.35 2.26 5.19
CA ASP A 201 -13.17 1.36 5.09
C ASP A 201 -12.16 1.55 6.24
N THR A 202 -12.48 2.45 7.18
CA THR A 202 -11.65 2.80 8.34
C THR A 202 -11.70 1.76 9.45
N TRP A 203 -10.82 1.88 10.44
CA TRP A 203 -10.75 0.96 11.59
C TRP A 203 -11.95 1.06 12.52
N PHE A 204 -12.59 2.22 12.58
CA PHE A 204 -13.86 2.43 13.28
C PHE A 204 -14.86 3.06 12.32
N SER A 205 -16.16 2.88 12.58
CA SER A 205 -17.23 3.50 11.79
C SER A 205 -17.18 5.03 11.75
N PHE A 206 -16.46 5.65 12.70
CA PHE A 206 -16.26 7.09 12.80
C PHE A 206 -14.87 7.56 12.34
N GLY A 207 -14.04 6.68 11.77
CA GLY A 207 -12.71 7.01 11.22
C GLY A 207 -11.56 6.18 11.81
N ASP A 208 -10.32 6.56 11.49
CA ASP A 208 -9.09 5.86 11.93
C ASP A 208 -8.46 6.41 13.22
N GLU A 209 -8.96 7.55 13.74
CA GLU A 209 -8.42 8.22 14.93
C GLU A 209 -9.34 8.01 16.15
N PRO A 210 -9.12 6.97 16.97
CA PRO A 210 -9.94 6.68 18.14
C PRO A 210 -9.70 7.63 19.31
N ARG A 211 -8.53 8.26 19.40
CA ARG A 211 -8.11 9.02 20.57
C ARG A 211 -9.03 10.22 20.80
N GLY A 212 -9.54 10.37 22.02
CA GLY A 212 -10.44 11.46 22.38
C GLY A 212 -11.84 11.40 21.72
N GLN A 213 -12.16 10.34 20.98
CA GLN A 213 -13.43 10.21 20.26
C GLN A 213 -14.19 8.94 20.62
N ILE A 214 -13.50 7.81 20.82
CA ILE A 214 -14.12 6.48 20.96
C ILE A 214 -15.12 6.36 22.13
N HIS A 215 -14.93 7.11 23.22
CA HIS A 215 -15.86 7.18 24.35
C HIS A 215 -17.28 7.65 23.97
N GLN A 216 -17.43 8.31 22.82
CA GLN A 216 -18.75 8.72 22.30
C GLN A 216 -19.48 7.58 21.61
N PHE A 217 -18.76 6.53 21.20
CA PHE A 217 -19.26 5.42 20.37
C PHE A 217 -19.22 4.07 21.08
N ALA A 218 -18.49 3.96 22.20
CA ALA A 218 -18.26 2.69 22.87
C ALA A 218 -17.94 2.83 24.35
N ASN A 219 -18.27 1.76 25.07
CA ASN A 219 -17.80 1.45 26.41
C ASN A 219 -16.57 0.53 26.33
N LEU A 220 -15.43 0.98 26.86
CA LEU A 220 -14.16 0.26 26.79
C LEU A 220 -13.63 -0.16 28.17
N GLY A 221 -14.28 0.31 29.24
CA GLY A 221 -13.86 0.16 30.64
C GLY A 221 -12.40 0.52 30.84
N ASN A 222 -12.05 1.73 30.40
CA ASN A 222 -10.74 2.33 30.52
C ASN A 222 -10.66 3.24 31.77
N VAL A 223 -11.04 4.51 31.64
CA VAL A 223 -10.89 5.57 32.65
C VAL A 223 -11.72 5.28 33.90
N GLU A 224 -12.94 4.81 33.73
CA GLU A 224 -13.88 4.47 34.80
C GLU A 224 -13.41 3.29 35.62
N LEU A 225 -12.92 2.26 34.96
CA LEU A 225 -12.45 1.06 35.61
C LEU A 225 -11.17 1.33 36.41
N GLU A 226 -10.28 2.18 35.89
CA GLU A 226 -9.09 2.63 36.64
C GLU A 226 -9.45 3.47 37.88
N LYS A 227 -10.42 4.38 37.74
CA LYS A 227 -10.94 5.15 38.88
C LYS A 227 -11.60 4.24 39.91
N HIS A 228 -12.24 3.16 39.46
CA HIS A 228 -12.89 2.19 40.32
C HIS A 228 -11.87 1.29 41.05
N ARG A 229 -10.80 0.88 40.36
CA ARG A 229 -9.84 -0.13 40.82
C ARG A 229 -8.47 0.14 40.20
N LYS A 230 -7.46 0.35 41.03
CA LYS A 230 -6.14 0.79 40.56
C LYS A 230 -5.45 -0.28 39.72
N HIS A 231 -4.67 0.17 38.75
CA HIS A 231 -3.91 -0.67 37.82
C HIS A 231 -4.78 -1.54 36.90
N SER A 232 -6.06 -1.25 36.76
CA SER A 232 -6.94 -1.99 35.86
C SER A 232 -6.54 -1.77 34.41
N VAL A 233 -6.17 -0.55 34.06
CA VAL A 233 -5.83 -0.18 32.69
C VAL A 233 -4.43 -0.71 32.30
N GLU A 234 -3.48 -0.72 33.24
CA GLU A 234 -2.20 -1.40 33.04
C GLU A 234 -2.38 -2.92 32.88
N ARG A 235 -3.35 -3.54 33.56
CA ARG A 235 -3.71 -4.97 33.39
C ARG A 235 -4.43 -5.25 32.06
N GLN A 236 -5.05 -4.23 31.46
CA GLN A 236 -5.56 -4.26 30.08
C GLN A 236 -4.48 -3.90 29.03
N TRP A 237 -3.24 -3.62 29.47
CA TRP A 237 -2.11 -3.23 28.63
C TRP A 237 -2.31 -1.93 27.84
N LEU A 238 -2.99 -0.97 28.45
CA LEU A 238 -3.22 0.37 27.93
C LEU A 238 -2.31 1.37 28.67
N LEU A 239 -1.47 2.11 27.95
CA LEU A 239 -0.37 2.89 28.56
C LEU A 239 -0.61 4.40 28.68
N ASP A 240 -1.73 4.95 28.20
CA ASP A 240 -2.03 6.41 28.21
C ASP A 240 -3.55 6.66 28.26
N TRP A 241 -4.12 6.50 29.45
CA TRP A 241 -5.56 6.63 29.71
C TRP A 241 -5.92 7.91 30.48
N ASP A 242 -4.95 8.56 31.12
CA ASP A 242 -5.16 9.73 31.97
C ASP A 242 -5.56 10.98 31.18
N THR A 243 -5.32 10.96 29.87
CA THR A 243 -5.71 12.01 28.93
C THR A 243 -7.01 11.71 28.17
N GLU A 244 -7.58 10.52 28.32
CA GLU A 244 -8.81 10.12 27.63
C GLU A 244 -10.07 10.60 28.37
N PRO A 245 -11.12 11.00 27.63
CA PRO A 245 -12.43 11.25 28.23
C PRO A 245 -13.07 9.96 28.77
N ALA A 246 -13.89 10.14 29.79
CA ALA A 246 -14.65 9.09 30.47
C ALA A 246 -15.84 8.60 29.61
N ASP A 247 -16.11 7.29 29.56
CA ASP A 247 -17.25 6.68 28.85
C ASP A 247 -18.53 6.55 29.72
N GLY A 248 -18.39 6.79 31.03
CA GLY A 248 -19.47 6.81 32.01
C GLY A 248 -19.81 5.47 32.67
N HIS A 249 -19.18 4.36 32.29
CA HIS A 249 -19.53 3.03 32.80
C HIS A 249 -18.30 2.21 33.25
N VAL A 250 -18.38 1.61 34.44
CA VAL A 250 -17.27 0.79 34.99
C VAL A 250 -17.27 -0.63 34.39
N PHE A 251 -18.45 -1.18 34.15
CA PHE A 251 -18.66 -2.52 33.59
C PHE A 251 -19.45 -2.39 32.29
N THR A 252 -20.29 -3.36 31.92
CA THR A 252 -21.27 -3.18 30.83
C THR A 252 -22.09 -1.89 31.03
N ALA A 253 -22.44 -1.23 29.94
CA ALA A 253 -23.38 -0.13 29.90
C ALA A 253 -24.78 -0.62 29.49
N PRO A 254 -25.87 0.10 29.85
CA PRO A 254 -27.14 -0.07 29.18
C PRO A 254 -26.96 0.01 27.67
N VAL A 255 -27.66 -0.84 26.92
CA VAL A 255 -27.52 -0.85 25.46
C VAL A 255 -28.00 0.46 24.84
N GLY A 256 -27.37 0.88 23.74
CA GLY A 256 -27.80 2.06 22.97
C GLY A 256 -27.56 3.41 23.63
N GLN A 257 -26.61 3.52 24.57
CA GLN A 257 -26.27 4.80 25.22
C GLN A 257 -25.31 5.68 24.41
N TYR A 258 -24.49 5.06 23.54
CA TYR A 258 -23.48 5.75 22.75
C TYR A 258 -24.04 6.22 21.40
N GLN A 259 -23.27 6.97 20.63
CA GLN A 259 -23.66 7.37 19.28
C GLN A 259 -23.77 6.12 18.38
N PRO A 260 -24.84 5.98 17.60
CA PRO A 260 -24.93 4.92 16.63
C PRO A 260 -23.99 5.20 15.45
N ASN A 261 -23.61 4.15 14.74
CA ASN A 261 -22.99 4.30 13.41
C ASN A 261 -24.02 4.75 12.36
N ASP A 262 -23.58 4.98 11.13
CA ASP A 262 -24.43 5.48 10.03
C ASP A 262 -25.59 4.54 9.64
N PHE A 263 -25.60 3.29 10.12
CA PHE A 263 -26.72 2.35 9.96
C PHE A 263 -27.70 2.37 11.15
N GLY A 264 -27.50 3.26 12.12
CA GLY A 264 -28.35 3.34 13.31
C GLY A 264 -28.12 2.18 14.29
N LEU A 265 -26.94 1.55 14.24
CA LEU A 265 -26.54 0.47 15.14
C LEU A 265 -25.64 0.99 16.25
N TYR A 266 -25.89 0.50 17.45
CA TYR A 266 -25.19 0.88 18.66
C TYR A 266 -24.23 -0.22 19.11
N ASP A 267 -23.28 0.17 19.95
CA ASP A 267 -22.39 -0.74 20.68
C ASP A 267 -21.52 -1.62 19.75
N MET A 268 -21.27 -1.17 18.51
CA MET A 268 -20.48 -1.92 17.51
C MET A 268 -18.97 -1.91 17.79
N HIS A 269 -18.51 -1.11 18.76
CA HIS A 269 -17.09 -0.87 19.07
C HIS A 269 -16.77 -1.09 20.55
N GLY A 270 -17.59 -1.83 21.31
CA GLY A 270 -17.33 -2.11 22.71
C GLY A 270 -18.57 -2.64 23.43
N ASN A 271 -18.65 -2.38 24.73
CA ASN A 271 -19.66 -2.93 25.63
C ASN A 271 -19.50 -4.43 25.86
N VAL A 272 -19.83 -5.30 24.89
CA VAL A 272 -19.63 -6.76 25.02
C VAL A 272 -19.19 -7.36 23.70
N TRP A 273 -18.40 -8.43 23.78
CA TRP A 273 -18.16 -9.27 22.62
C TRP A 273 -19.46 -9.91 22.19
N GLU A 274 -19.60 -10.18 20.90
CA GLU A 274 -20.81 -10.75 20.34
C GLU A 274 -20.52 -12.02 19.56
N TRP A 275 -21.34 -13.04 19.82
CA TRP A 275 -21.35 -14.27 19.06
C TRP A 275 -21.69 -14.05 17.58
N CYS A 276 -20.87 -14.60 16.69
CA CYS A 276 -21.18 -14.77 15.27
C CYS A 276 -21.57 -16.23 14.97
N ALA A 277 -22.24 -16.45 13.84
CA ALA A 277 -22.61 -17.80 13.39
C ALA A 277 -21.39 -18.67 13.00
N ASP A 278 -20.33 -18.03 12.53
CA ASP A 278 -19.15 -18.67 11.94
C ASP A 278 -18.35 -19.52 12.93
N LEU A 279 -17.88 -20.67 12.44
CA LEU A 279 -16.78 -21.40 13.04
C LEU A 279 -15.49 -20.61 12.89
N TRP A 280 -14.69 -20.62 13.95
CA TRP A 280 -13.37 -20.01 13.92
C TRP A 280 -12.37 -20.92 13.22
N LEU A 281 -11.66 -20.33 12.27
CA LEU A 281 -10.41 -20.83 11.72
C LEU A 281 -9.50 -19.62 11.44
N ASP A 282 -8.27 -19.67 11.94
CA ASP A 282 -7.27 -18.62 11.83
C ASP A 282 -6.86 -18.38 10.37
N THR A 283 -6.88 -19.43 9.54
CA THR A 283 -6.58 -19.36 8.10
C THR A 283 -7.80 -19.25 7.20
N TYR A 284 -9.03 -19.08 7.74
CA TYR A 284 -10.25 -19.11 6.91
C TYR A 284 -10.20 -18.12 5.73
N TYR A 285 -9.69 -16.92 5.96
CA TYR A 285 -9.63 -15.90 4.91
C TYR A 285 -8.49 -16.11 3.89
N HIS A 286 -7.59 -17.08 4.11
CA HIS A 286 -6.59 -17.46 3.10
C HIS A 286 -7.23 -18.07 1.84
N HIS A 287 -8.50 -18.51 1.91
CA HIS A 287 -9.26 -18.99 0.74
C HIS A 287 -9.47 -17.92 -0.33
N TRP A 288 -9.38 -16.63 0.02
CA TRP A 288 -9.62 -15.51 -0.90
C TRP A 288 -8.32 -14.95 -1.52
N ASP A 289 -7.24 -15.72 -1.40
CA ASP A 289 -5.87 -15.53 -1.89
C ASP A 289 -5.17 -14.22 -1.43
N TRP A 290 -3.90 -14.35 -1.04
CA TRP A 290 -2.99 -13.20 -1.04
C TRP A 290 -2.72 -12.79 -2.50
N PRO A 291 -2.54 -11.49 -2.82
CA PRO A 291 -2.33 -11.08 -4.21
C PRO A 291 -1.12 -11.80 -4.81
N ASP A 292 -1.36 -12.75 -5.73
CA ASP A 292 -0.30 -13.35 -6.55
C ASP A 292 -0.19 -12.58 -7.86
N ARG A 293 1.02 -12.09 -8.17
CA ARG A 293 1.42 -11.51 -9.47
C ARG A 293 0.46 -10.47 -10.07
N GLY A 294 -0.02 -9.52 -9.25
CA GLY A 294 -0.76 -8.37 -9.73
C GLY A 294 -2.19 -8.68 -10.20
N GLN A 295 -2.77 -9.80 -9.77
CA GLN A 295 -4.20 -10.08 -9.98
C GLN A 295 -5.06 -9.47 -8.85
N PRO A 296 -6.33 -9.11 -9.13
CA PRO A 296 -7.29 -8.74 -8.09
C PRO A 296 -7.53 -9.88 -7.08
N ARG A 297 -7.86 -9.55 -5.82
CA ARG A 297 -8.26 -10.57 -4.83
C ARG A 297 -9.57 -11.24 -5.21
N GLY A 298 -9.77 -12.45 -4.67
CA GLY A 298 -11.03 -13.15 -4.76
C GLY A 298 -12.18 -12.33 -4.15
N ILE A 299 -13.34 -12.38 -4.80
CA ILE A 299 -14.57 -11.75 -4.28
C ILE A 299 -15.30 -12.78 -3.42
N ALA A 300 -15.45 -12.48 -2.13
CA ALA A 300 -16.28 -13.26 -1.22
C ALA A 300 -17.76 -12.81 -1.34
N VAL A 301 -18.70 -13.77 -1.37
CA VAL A 301 -20.13 -13.47 -1.55
C VAL A 301 -20.93 -14.18 -0.47
N ASP A 302 -21.59 -13.42 0.39
CA ASP A 302 -22.26 -13.89 1.60
C ASP A 302 -21.43 -14.96 2.37
N PRO A 303 -20.13 -14.73 2.65
CA PRO A 303 -19.28 -15.76 3.20
C PRO A 303 -19.72 -16.13 4.62
N VAL A 304 -19.70 -17.43 4.91
CA VAL A 304 -19.96 -17.99 6.24
C VAL A 304 -19.18 -19.30 6.40
N ASN A 305 -18.44 -19.44 7.51
CA ASN A 305 -17.75 -20.68 7.84
C ASN A 305 -18.66 -21.61 8.67
N GLU A 306 -19.35 -22.55 8.03
CA GLU A 306 -20.21 -23.52 8.73
C GLU A 306 -19.58 -24.90 8.91
N SER A 307 -18.46 -25.18 8.23
CA SER A 307 -17.93 -26.53 8.07
C SER A 307 -16.45 -26.74 8.37
N GLU A 308 -15.67 -25.67 8.56
CA GLU A 308 -14.21 -25.76 8.79
C GLU A 308 -13.86 -25.28 10.21
N PRO A 309 -14.00 -26.13 11.24
CA PRO A 309 -13.54 -25.79 12.58
C PRO A 309 -12.01 -25.81 12.66
N GLN A 310 -11.42 -25.04 13.59
CA GLN A 310 -9.98 -25.07 13.85
C GLN A 310 -9.46 -26.49 14.15
N THR A 311 -10.22 -27.28 14.91
CA THR A 311 -9.98 -28.72 15.12
C THR A 311 -11.31 -29.46 15.32
N GLU A 312 -11.33 -30.78 15.13
CA GLU A 312 -12.53 -31.59 15.41
C GLU A 312 -12.98 -31.54 16.88
N ALA A 313 -12.03 -31.35 17.82
CA ALA A 313 -12.29 -31.32 19.25
C ALA A 313 -12.65 -29.93 19.79
N ASN A 314 -12.10 -28.86 19.18
CA ASN A 314 -12.34 -27.48 19.61
C ASN A 314 -13.14 -26.75 18.53
N ARG A 315 -14.48 -26.77 18.68
CA ARG A 315 -15.42 -26.08 17.79
C ARG A 315 -15.59 -24.63 18.24
N PHE A 316 -14.51 -23.86 18.17
CA PHE A 316 -14.55 -22.44 18.48
C PHE A 316 -15.43 -21.68 17.47
N ARG A 317 -16.11 -20.64 17.94
CA ARG A 317 -16.89 -19.70 17.11
C ARG A 317 -16.22 -18.34 17.11
N THR A 318 -16.39 -17.60 16.02
CA THR A 318 -15.94 -16.22 15.94
C THR A 318 -16.76 -15.35 16.89
N ILE A 319 -16.09 -14.43 17.59
CA ILE A 319 -16.70 -13.32 18.32
C ILE A 319 -16.11 -11.98 17.85
N ARG A 320 -16.92 -10.92 17.86
CA ARG A 320 -16.55 -9.56 17.40
C ARG A 320 -17.04 -8.45 18.34
N GLY A 321 -16.49 -7.24 18.21
CA GLY A 321 -16.94 -6.04 18.93
C GLY A 321 -16.01 -5.51 20.02
N GLY A 322 -15.19 -6.36 20.64
CA GLY A 322 -14.51 -6.00 21.88
C GLY A 322 -15.50 -5.90 23.05
N SER A 323 -15.08 -5.42 24.22
CA SER A 323 -15.94 -5.35 25.40
C SER A 323 -15.55 -4.19 26.31
N TRP A 324 -16.32 -4.01 27.39
CA TRP A 324 -15.99 -3.14 28.51
C TRP A 324 -14.67 -3.49 29.23
N TYR A 325 -13.93 -4.52 28.80
CA TYR A 325 -12.59 -4.84 29.33
C TYR A 325 -11.53 -4.90 28.21
N ASN A 326 -11.65 -4.03 27.20
CA ASN A 326 -10.74 -4.02 26.06
C ASN A 326 -10.40 -2.59 25.61
N GLY A 327 -9.17 -2.39 25.16
CA GLY A 327 -8.75 -1.11 24.56
C GLY A 327 -9.17 -0.93 23.10
N PRO A 328 -9.00 0.29 22.55
CA PRO A 328 -9.44 0.64 21.20
C PRO A 328 -8.97 -0.30 20.09
N VAL A 329 -7.75 -0.85 20.20
CA VAL A 329 -7.19 -1.77 19.21
C VAL A 329 -8.02 -3.04 19.00
N ILE A 330 -8.69 -3.52 20.06
CA ILE A 330 -9.53 -4.72 20.04
C ILE A 330 -10.95 -4.40 19.56
N CYS A 331 -11.36 -3.14 19.65
CA CYS A 331 -12.69 -2.65 19.33
C CYS A 331 -12.84 -2.16 17.87
N ARG A 332 -11.85 -2.44 17.02
CA ARG A 332 -11.88 -2.11 15.59
C ARG A 332 -12.92 -2.95 14.84
N SER A 333 -13.44 -2.43 13.74
CA SER A 333 -14.43 -3.13 12.90
C SER A 333 -13.97 -4.50 12.42
N SER A 334 -12.69 -4.60 12.03
CA SER A 334 -12.12 -5.85 11.50
C SER A 334 -11.65 -6.82 12.58
N ASN A 335 -11.56 -6.40 13.85
CA ASN A 335 -11.03 -7.26 14.91
C ASN A 335 -11.97 -8.44 15.14
N ARG A 336 -11.37 -9.61 15.22
CA ARG A 336 -12.03 -10.88 15.43
C ARG A 336 -11.19 -11.73 16.35
N THR A 337 -11.86 -12.47 17.22
CA THR A 337 -11.25 -13.54 18.00
C THR A 337 -12.23 -14.68 18.12
N TYR A 338 -11.96 -15.63 19.01
CA TYR A 338 -12.76 -16.83 19.15
C TYR A 338 -13.13 -17.11 20.59
N TRP A 339 -14.23 -17.85 20.74
CA TRP A 339 -14.66 -18.40 22.01
C TRP A 339 -15.19 -19.82 21.84
N ASP A 340 -15.11 -20.63 22.89
CA ASP A 340 -15.56 -22.02 22.87
C ASP A 340 -17.09 -22.11 22.90
N GLU A 341 -17.66 -22.85 21.94
CA GLU A 341 -19.12 -22.97 21.73
C GLU A 341 -19.89 -23.35 23.01
N PRO A 342 -19.42 -24.30 23.85
CA PRO A 342 -20.10 -24.68 25.08
C PRO A 342 -19.91 -23.67 26.23
N ASP A 343 -18.97 -22.73 26.09
CA ASP A 343 -18.54 -21.87 27.17
C ASP A 343 -19.19 -20.48 27.15
N ALA A 344 -19.12 -19.76 28.27
CA ALA A 344 -19.76 -18.47 28.49
C ALA A 344 -18.91 -17.57 29.41
N ALA A 345 -18.90 -16.27 29.12
CA ALA A 345 -18.10 -15.28 29.86
C ALA A 345 -18.86 -13.99 30.15
N ALA A 346 -18.42 -13.29 31.19
CA ALA A 346 -19.02 -12.05 31.72
C ALA A 346 -18.92 -10.83 30.78
N TYR A 347 -18.22 -10.97 29.66
CA TYR A 347 -18.02 -9.94 28.63
C TYR A 347 -18.54 -10.40 27.26
N LEU A 348 -19.24 -11.54 27.18
CA LEU A 348 -19.71 -12.13 25.95
C LEU A 348 -21.24 -12.20 25.94
N GLY A 349 -21.84 -11.48 24.99
CA GLY A 349 -23.26 -11.43 24.70
C GLY A 349 -23.54 -11.72 23.22
N PHE A 350 -24.65 -11.20 22.71
CA PHE A 350 -25.04 -11.36 21.30
C PHE A 350 -26.09 -10.35 20.88
N ARG A 351 -26.17 -10.09 19.57
CA ARG A 351 -27.33 -9.46 18.92
C ARG A 351 -28.00 -10.41 17.95
N VAL A 352 -29.24 -10.10 17.60
CA VAL A 352 -30.05 -10.94 16.71
C VAL A 352 -30.01 -10.45 15.28
N VAL A 353 -30.01 -11.38 14.34
CA VAL A 353 -30.38 -11.14 12.95
C VAL A 353 -31.68 -11.87 12.65
N ARG A 354 -32.61 -11.21 11.98
CA ARG A 354 -33.78 -11.82 11.37
C ARG A 354 -33.59 -11.84 9.87
N GLU A 355 -33.80 -13.00 9.25
CA GLU A 355 -33.77 -13.09 7.79
C GLU A 355 -34.85 -12.18 7.19
N ALA A 356 -34.44 -11.34 6.24
CA ALA A 356 -35.38 -10.57 5.45
C ALA A 356 -35.88 -11.42 4.27
N ASP A 357 -37.06 -11.11 3.75
CA ASP A 357 -37.45 -11.62 2.44
C ASP A 357 -36.42 -11.13 1.41
N PRO A 358 -35.72 -12.01 0.66
CA PRO A 358 -34.75 -11.58 -0.34
C PRO A 358 -35.36 -10.74 -1.48
N ASN A 359 -36.70 -10.63 -1.54
CA ASN A 359 -37.41 -9.76 -2.48
C ASN A 359 -37.75 -8.38 -1.89
N ILE A 360 -37.48 -8.12 -0.60
CA ILE A 360 -37.72 -6.79 0.01
C ILE A 360 -36.77 -5.74 -0.57
N SER A 361 -35.53 -6.15 -0.91
CA SER A 361 -34.57 -5.37 -1.68
C SER A 361 -33.67 -6.31 -2.48
N THR A 362 -33.40 -5.94 -3.73
CA THR A 362 -32.44 -6.62 -4.63
C THR A 362 -31.24 -5.75 -4.95
N THR A 363 -31.13 -4.56 -4.36
CA THR A 363 -30.14 -3.53 -4.71
C THR A 363 -28.70 -4.06 -4.67
N ALA A 364 -28.31 -4.71 -3.57
CA ALA A 364 -26.96 -5.24 -3.41
C ALA A 364 -26.67 -6.40 -4.37
N ARG A 365 -27.62 -7.33 -4.55
CA ARG A 365 -27.49 -8.44 -5.51
C ARG A 365 -27.34 -7.93 -6.95
N GLU A 366 -28.17 -6.99 -7.37
CA GLU A 366 -28.09 -6.42 -8.71
C GLU A 366 -26.79 -5.60 -8.90
N ALA A 367 -26.32 -4.92 -7.85
CA ALA A 367 -25.04 -4.23 -7.90
C ALA A 367 -23.86 -5.20 -8.07
N TYR A 368 -23.87 -6.32 -7.34
CA TYR A 368 -22.91 -7.41 -7.51
C TYR A 368 -22.96 -8.01 -8.91
N GLU A 369 -24.15 -8.25 -9.46
CA GLU A 369 -24.32 -8.76 -10.83
C GLU A 369 -23.80 -7.77 -11.87
N ARG A 370 -24.07 -6.46 -11.71
CA ARG A 370 -23.53 -5.39 -12.56
C ARG A 370 -22.01 -5.30 -12.50
N GLU A 371 -21.43 -5.42 -11.30
CA GLU A 371 -19.97 -5.48 -11.10
C GLU A 371 -19.38 -6.67 -11.86
N ARG A 372 -19.96 -7.87 -11.71
CA ARG A 372 -19.51 -9.07 -12.42
C ARG A 372 -19.62 -8.94 -13.93
N GLU A 373 -20.72 -8.37 -14.43
CA GLU A 373 -20.90 -8.09 -15.85
C GLU A 373 -19.83 -7.12 -16.37
N ALA A 374 -19.53 -6.06 -15.63
CA ALA A 374 -18.51 -5.08 -16.01
C ALA A 374 -17.11 -5.69 -16.04
N LEU A 375 -16.73 -6.46 -15.02
CA LEU A 375 -15.43 -7.16 -14.98
C LEU A 375 -15.30 -8.20 -16.10
N ALA A 376 -16.38 -8.95 -16.36
CA ALA A 376 -16.44 -9.88 -17.48
C ALA A 376 -16.35 -9.14 -18.83
N ALA A 377 -17.00 -7.99 -18.99
CA ALA A 377 -16.92 -7.18 -20.20
C ALA A 377 -15.49 -6.70 -20.49
N VAL A 378 -14.75 -6.25 -19.47
CA VAL A 378 -13.32 -5.92 -19.58
C VAL A 378 -12.49 -7.10 -20.06
N THR A 379 -12.71 -8.28 -19.48
CA THR A 379 -11.94 -9.48 -19.86
C THR A 379 -12.32 -9.96 -21.28
N ASN A 380 -13.61 -9.94 -21.61
CA ASN A 380 -14.15 -10.36 -22.90
C ASN A 380 -13.75 -9.41 -24.05
N SER A 381 -13.50 -8.13 -23.75
CA SER A 381 -12.98 -7.17 -24.74
C SER A 381 -11.49 -7.35 -25.04
N GLY A 382 -10.82 -8.31 -24.39
CA GLY A 382 -9.37 -8.51 -24.45
C GLY A 382 -8.59 -7.60 -23.49
N GLY A 383 -9.27 -6.92 -22.56
CA GLY A 383 -8.64 -6.11 -21.53
C GLY A 383 -8.12 -6.96 -20.37
N GLU A 384 -7.11 -6.44 -19.68
CA GLU A 384 -6.54 -7.06 -18.49
C GLU A 384 -6.97 -6.29 -17.23
N LEU A 385 -7.31 -7.04 -16.19
CA LEU A 385 -7.55 -6.51 -14.85
C LEU A 385 -6.36 -6.86 -13.97
N ARG A 386 -5.78 -5.83 -13.34
CA ARG A 386 -4.68 -5.98 -12.39
C ARG A 386 -5.01 -5.27 -11.08
N SER A 387 -4.30 -5.63 -10.04
CA SER A 387 -4.39 -4.95 -8.75
C SER A 387 -3.04 -4.95 -8.06
N ALA A 388 -2.59 -3.78 -7.61
CA ALA A 388 -1.32 -3.64 -6.92
C ALA A 388 -1.43 -4.00 -5.43
N ASP A 389 -2.55 -3.64 -4.80
CA ASP A 389 -2.88 -3.88 -3.40
C ASP A 389 -3.87 -5.04 -3.19
N GLY A 390 -4.43 -5.59 -4.28
CA GLY A 390 -5.47 -6.61 -4.26
C GLY A 390 -6.89 -6.07 -4.15
N LEU A 391 -7.09 -4.75 -3.99
CA LEU A 391 -8.37 -4.09 -3.74
C LEU A 391 -8.76 -3.07 -4.82
N THR A 392 -7.81 -2.22 -5.23
CA THR A 392 -7.98 -1.25 -6.31
C THR A 392 -7.70 -1.89 -7.65
N LEU A 393 -8.51 -1.55 -8.67
CA LEU A 393 -8.39 -2.13 -9.99
C LEU A 393 -7.63 -1.22 -10.95
N GLN A 394 -6.68 -1.82 -11.64
CA GLN A 394 -6.00 -1.27 -12.80
C GLN A 394 -6.55 -1.98 -14.03
N VAL A 395 -7.18 -1.21 -14.93
CA VAL A 395 -7.69 -1.73 -16.20
C VAL A 395 -6.67 -1.41 -17.28
N SER A 396 -6.20 -2.43 -17.98
CA SER A 396 -5.34 -2.29 -19.14
C SER A 396 -6.09 -2.71 -20.39
N LEU A 397 -6.30 -1.76 -21.30
CA LEU A 397 -6.86 -1.98 -22.63
C LEU A 397 -5.72 -1.86 -23.66
N GLU A 398 -4.76 -2.79 -23.58
CA GLU A 398 -3.57 -2.86 -24.44
C GLU A 398 -3.56 -4.14 -25.31
N GLY A 399 -3.68 -4.02 -26.64
CA GLY A 399 -3.73 -5.19 -27.52
C GLY A 399 -4.37 -4.95 -28.88
N ASP A 400 -4.26 -5.96 -29.75
CA ASP A 400 -4.84 -5.96 -31.10
C ASP A 400 -5.49 -7.33 -31.41
N PRO A 401 -6.82 -7.42 -31.53
CA PRO A 401 -7.83 -6.36 -31.35
C PRO A 401 -8.29 -6.20 -29.88
N ILE A 402 -8.72 -4.98 -29.52
CA ILE A 402 -9.48 -4.70 -28.29
C ILE A 402 -10.82 -4.06 -28.64
N ASP A 403 -11.89 -4.56 -28.02
CA ASP A 403 -13.24 -4.00 -28.18
C ASP A 403 -13.49 -2.82 -27.23
N LEU A 404 -13.45 -1.60 -27.78
CA LEU A 404 -13.60 -0.36 -27.01
C LEU A 404 -15.04 -0.01 -26.65
N SER A 405 -16.04 -0.79 -27.10
CA SER A 405 -17.40 -0.66 -26.55
C SER A 405 -17.40 -0.84 -25.03
N VAL A 406 -16.39 -1.53 -24.49
CA VAL A 406 -16.13 -1.68 -23.06
C VAL A 406 -15.90 -0.36 -22.31
N LEU A 407 -15.50 0.72 -22.98
CA LEU A 407 -15.33 2.02 -22.33
C LEU A 407 -16.64 2.50 -21.68
N GLY A 408 -17.79 2.15 -22.28
CA GLY A 408 -19.10 2.42 -21.70
C GLY A 408 -19.41 1.62 -20.42
N MET A 409 -18.66 0.55 -20.15
CA MET A 409 -18.78 -0.28 -18.95
C MET A 409 -17.85 0.16 -17.82
N LEU A 410 -16.81 0.96 -18.09
CA LEU A 410 -15.88 1.44 -17.07
C LEU A 410 -16.52 2.12 -15.86
N PRO A 411 -17.61 2.93 -16.00
CA PRO A 411 -18.30 3.51 -14.84
C PRO A 411 -18.92 2.47 -13.89
N ARG A 412 -19.05 1.22 -14.34
CA ARG A 412 -19.55 0.08 -13.56
C ARG A 412 -18.43 -0.81 -13.01
N VAL A 413 -17.18 -0.56 -13.39
CA VAL A 413 -16.02 -1.29 -12.85
C VAL A 413 -15.75 -0.75 -11.44
N PRO A 414 -15.82 -1.58 -10.39
CA PRO A 414 -15.68 -1.14 -9.01
C PRO A 414 -14.24 -0.73 -8.70
N SER A 415 -14.06 0.33 -7.91
CA SER A 415 -12.72 0.71 -7.39
C SER A 415 -11.64 0.82 -8.50
N ILE A 416 -12.03 1.19 -9.73
CA ILE A 416 -11.07 1.45 -10.81
C ILE A 416 -10.28 2.70 -10.45
N ASP A 417 -8.98 2.53 -10.26
CA ASP A 417 -8.02 3.57 -9.88
C ASP A 417 -7.21 4.01 -11.10
N SER A 418 -6.76 3.06 -11.92
CA SER A 418 -5.95 3.32 -13.11
C SER A 418 -6.55 2.72 -14.37
N LEU A 419 -6.50 3.49 -15.46
CA LEU A 419 -6.81 3.04 -16.81
C LEU A 419 -5.57 3.21 -17.70
N SER A 420 -5.03 2.11 -18.20
CA SER A 420 -4.05 2.12 -19.27
C SER A 420 -4.73 1.82 -20.61
N LEU A 421 -4.45 2.63 -21.61
CA LEU A 421 -4.85 2.41 -22.99
C LEU A 421 -3.58 2.02 -23.78
N GLY A 422 -3.67 1.07 -24.72
CA GLY A 422 -2.58 0.70 -25.64
C GLY A 422 -2.82 1.02 -27.13
N PRO A 423 -1.80 0.84 -28.00
CA PRO A 423 -1.80 1.34 -29.38
C PRO A 423 -2.93 0.76 -30.25
N ARG A 424 -3.44 1.57 -31.18
CA ARG A 424 -4.50 1.20 -32.14
C ARG A 424 -3.92 1.19 -33.57
N LYS A 425 -3.96 0.05 -34.27
CA LYS A 425 -3.40 -0.01 -35.64
C LYS A 425 -4.16 0.81 -36.68
N THR A 426 -5.44 1.10 -36.47
CA THR A 426 -6.32 1.59 -37.55
C THR A 426 -7.35 2.66 -37.18
N THR A 427 -7.49 3.03 -35.90
CA THR A 427 -8.57 3.95 -35.47
C THR A 427 -8.04 4.92 -34.41
N PRO A 428 -8.20 6.24 -34.57
CA PRO A 428 -7.81 7.22 -33.56
C PRO A 428 -8.64 7.07 -32.27
N LEU A 429 -8.16 7.67 -31.19
CA LEU A 429 -8.99 7.88 -30.00
C LEU A 429 -10.02 8.98 -30.31
N THR A 430 -11.30 8.68 -30.14
CA THR A 430 -12.37 9.64 -30.47
C THR A 430 -12.85 10.40 -29.25
N ASN A 431 -13.50 11.54 -29.45
CA ASN A 431 -14.21 12.25 -28.37
C ASN A 431 -15.27 11.38 -27.69
N ALA A 432 -15.92 10.46 -28.41
CA ALA A 432 -16.89 9.53 -27.83
C ALA A 432 -16.24 8.54 -26.84
N ASP A 433 -15.01 8.13 -27.12
CA ASP A 433 -14.22 7.28 -26.21
C ASP A 433 -13.88 8.05 -24.92
N LEU A 434 -13.41 9.30 -25.06
CA LEU A 434 -13.09 10.17 -23.92
C LEU A 434 -14.33 10.51 -23.09
N GLU A 435 -15.49 10.74 -23.73
CA GLU A 435 -16.78 10.91 -23.06
C GLU A 435 -17.19 9.66 -22.25
N ALA A 436 -16.91 8.47 -22.76
CA ALA A 436 -17.17 7.23 -22.04
C ALA A 436 -16.25 7.09 -20.82
N ILE A 437 -14.95 7.40 -20.98
CA ILE A 437 -13.97 7.42 -19.89
C ILE A 437 -14.34 8.46 -18.84
N ALA A 438 -14.79 9.65 -19.23
CA ALA A 438 -15.16 10.73 -18.32
C ALA A 438 -16.35 10.40 -17.41
N LYS A 439 -17.13 9.36 -17.73
CA LYS A 439 -18.20 8.84 -16.85
C LYS A 439 -17.68 7.95 -15.73
N ALA A 440 -16.46 7.42 -15.85
CA ALA A 440 -15.83 6.59 -14.82
C ALA A 440 -15.13 7.49 -13.79
N THR A 441 -15.94 8.13 -12.93
CA THR A 441 -15.53 9.21 -12.04
C THR A 441 -14.59 8.80 -10.90
N SER A 442 -14.22 7.53 -10.78
CA SER A 442 -13.26 7.04 -9.77
C SER A 442 -11.82 6.97 -10.29
N ILE A 443 -11.61 7.08 -11.61
CA ILE A 443 -10.28 6.96 -12.21
C ILE A 443 -9.39 8.10 -11.68
N ARG A 444 -8.23 7.73 -11.13
CA ARG A 444 -7.20 8.64 -10.64
C ARG A 444 -6.01 8.74 -11.58
N GLN A 445 -5.73 7.68 -12.35
CA GLN A 445 -4.62 7.62 -13.27
C GLN A 445 -5.08 7.20 -14.67
N LEU A 446 -4.64 7.95 -15.67
CA LEU A 446 -4.85 7.63 -17.08
C LEU A 446 -3.51 7.58 -17.81
N ASP A 447 -3.20 6.40 -18.36
CA ASP A 447 -1.94 6.13 -19.05
C ASP A 447 -2.18 5.83 -20.54
N PHE A 448 -1.60 6.64 -21.42
CA PHE A 448 -1.60 6.41 -22.88
C PHE A 448 -0.30 5.70 -23.28
N LYS A 449 -0.36 4.38 -23.45
CA LYS A 449 0.80 3.53 -23.78
C LYS A 449 0.92 3.19 -25.27
N GLY A 450 2.15 3.14 -25.77
CA GLY A 450 2.40 2.88 -27.18
C GLY A 450 1.96 4.04 -28.09
N SER A 451 1.90 3.76 -29.40
CA SER A 451 1.57 4.78 -30.40
C SER A 451 0.06 5.04 -30.42
N PHE A 452 -0.33 6.18 -29.85
CA PHE A 452 -1.68 6.71 -29.95
C PHE A 452 -1.77 7.85 -30.94
N ASP A 453 -2.83 7.79 -31.76
CA ASP A 453 -3.27 8.91 -32.56
C ASP A 453 -4.35 9.68 -31.78
N LEU A 454 -3.96 10.87 -31.32
CA LEU A 454 -4.82 11.82 -30.60
C LEU A 454 -5.42 12.89 -31.52
N SER A 455 -5.23 12.79 -32.85
CA SER A 455 -5.64 13.85 -33.79
C SER A 455 -7.15 14.15 -33.82
N GLU A 456 -7.99 13.22 -33.34
CA GLU A 456 -9.44 13.40 -33.21
C GLU A 456 -9.92 13.53 -31.75
N ALA A 457 -8.99 13.63 -30.78
CA ALA A 457 -9.26 13.63 -29.36
C ALA A 457 -9.17 15.06 -28.77
N ASP A 458 -10.21 15.48 -28.05
CA ASP A 458 -10.27 16.69 -27.23
C ASP A 458 -10.00 16.30 -25.77
N LEU A 459 -8.77 16.52 -25.29
CA LEU A 459 -8.37 16.16 -23.94
C LEU A 459 -9.04 17.04 -22.87
N SER A 460 -9.66 18.17 -23.25
CA SER A 460 -10.38 19.01 -22.30
C SER A 460 -11.57 18.24 -21.67
N ILE A 461 -12.05 17.20 -22.34
CA ILE A 461 -13.05 16.25 -21.82
C ILE A 461 -12.62 15.65 -20.48
N LEU A 462 -11.31 15.35 -20.31
CA LEU A 462 -10.76 14.75 -19.09
C LEU A 462 -10.89 15.67 -17.87
N THR A 463 -11.06 16.98 -18.06
CA THR A 463 -11.31 17.94 -16.96
C THR A 463 -12.60 17.66 -16.18
N ARG A 464 -13.50 16.84 -16.74
CA ARG A 464 -14.73 16.40 -16.08
C ARG A 464 -14.54 15.23 -15.13
N LEU A 465 -13.37 14.57 -15.13
CA LEU A 465 -13.05 13.53 -14.15
C LEU A 465 -12.65 14.18 -12.82
N PRO A 466 -13.49 14.07 -11.77
CA PRO A 466 -13.27 14.81 -10.52
C PRO A 466 -12.11 14.28 -9.69
N THR A 467 -11.64 13.06 -9.96
CA THR A 467 -10.58 12.37 -9.22
C THR A 467 -9.31 12.17 -10.04
N LEU A 468 -9.25 12.63 -11.29
CA LEU A 468 -8.08 12.38 -12.15
C LEU A 468 -6.89 13.22 -11.67
N GLU A 469 -5.89 12.54 -11.12
CA GLU A 469 -4.69 13.16 -10.53
C GLU A 469 -3.44 12.92 -11.36
N SER A 470 -3.41 11.88 -12.20
CA SER A 470 -2.25 11.49 -13.00
C SER A 470 -2.63 11.27 -14.46
N VAL A 471 -1.89 11.93 -15.36
CA VAL A 471 -1.95 11.69 -16.80
C VAL A 471 -0.56 11.39 -17.32
N SER A 472 -0.40 10.26 -18.02
CA SER A 472 0.87 9.87 -18.63
C SER A 472 0.76 9.56 -20.11
N PHE A 473 1.77 9.97 -20.88
CA PHE A 473 1.92 9.68 -22.30
C PHE A 473 3.25 8.98 -22.55
N SER A 474 3.21 7.84 -23.22
CA SER A 474 4.40 7.07 -23.57
C SER A 474 5.19 7.68 -24.74
N ARG A 475 6.44 7.21 -24.89
CA ARG A 475 7.42 7.70 -25.88
C ARG A 475 6.93 7.81 -27.31
N SER A 476 5.99 6.95 -27.71
CA SER A 476 5.51 6.89 -29.09
C SER A 476 4.15 7.56 -29.29
N THR A 477 3.57 8.17 -28.24
CA THR A 477 2.36 8.98 -28.36
C THR A 477 2.73 10.40 -28.79
N THR A 478 2.14 10.89 -29.88
CA THR A 478 2.43 12.24 -30.35
C THR A 478 1.58 13.25 -29.57
N VAL A 479 2.23 14.10 -28.76
CA VAL A 479 1.62 15.16 -27.97
C VAL A 479 2.29 16.50 -28.33
N SER A 480 1.51 17.56 -28.48
CA SER A 480 1.98 18.92 -28.80
C SER A 480 1.53 19.95 -27.77
N ASP A 481 1.90 21.21 -27.98
CA ASP A 481 1.42 22.34 -27.16
C ASP A 481 -0.11 22.50 -27.17
N ALA A 482 -0.80 22.02 -28.21
CA ALA A 482 -2.26 22.09 -28.31
C ALA A 482 -2.93 21.18 -27.27
N GLU A 483 -2.52 19.91 -27.18
CA GLU A 483 -3.02 18.97 -26.19
C GLU A 483 -2.70 19.41 -24.74
N LEU A 484 -1.54 20.05 -24.53
CA LEU A 484 -1.22 20.64 -23.21
C LEU A 484 -2.14 21.81 -22.84
N ALA A 485 -2.56 22.61 -23.82
CA ALA A 485 -3.50 23.71 -23.60
C ALA A 485 -4.84 23.19 -23.07
N GLU A 486 -5.32 22.08 -23.61
CA GLU A 486 -6.56 21.42 -23.21
C GLU A 486 -6.51 20.87 -21.77
N LEU A 487 -5.34 20.43 -21.31
CA LEU A 487 -5.11 19.93 -19.95
C LEU A 487 -4.85 21.03 -18.89
N SER A 488 -4.71 22.29 -19.29
CA SER A 488 -4.39 23.42 -18.38
C SER A 488 -5.47 23.72 -17.32
N ASN A 489 -6.68 23.21 -17.54
CA ASN A 489 -7.84 23.39 -16.65
C ASN A 489 -8.10 22.19 -15.72
N LEU A 490 -7.31 21.11 -15.81
CA LEU A 490 -7.45 19.95 -14.93
C LEU A 490 -6.85 20.24 -13.54
N LYS A 491 -7.57 20.99 -12.70
CA LYS A 491 -7.08 21.49 -11.40
C LYS A 491 -6.73 20.41 -10.37
N THR A 492 -7.19 19.18 -10.61
CA THR A 492 -6.89 17.97 -9.82
C THR A 492 -5.54 17.36 -10.18
N LEU A 493 -4.94 17.73 -11.31
CA LEU A 493 -3.70 17.14 -11.81
C LEU A 493 -2.54 17.38 -10.84
N LYS A 494 -2.00 16.28 -10.30
CA LYS A 494 -0.81 16.23 -9.44
C LYS A 494 0.40 15.69 -10.19
N VAL A 495 0.19 14.80 -11.16
CA VAL A 495 1.25 14.09 -11.88
C VAL A 495 1.06 14.22 -13.38
N PHE A 496 2.04 14.80 -14.05
CA PHE A 496 2.10 14.83 -15.51
C PHE A 496 3.38 14.16 -15.99
N ARG A 497 3.23 13.14 -16.84
CA ARG A 497 4.36 12.45 -17.45
C ARG A 497 4.21 12.42 -18.96
N CYS A 498 5.24 12.83 -19.69
CA CYS A 498 5.27 12.72 -21.13
C CYS A 498 6.68 12.31 -21.57
N TYR A 499 6.79 11.06 -22.02
CA TYR A 499 8.00 10.54 -22.62
C TYR A 499 7.86 10.75 -24.13
N GLY A 500 8.86 11.26 -24.85
CA GLY A 500 8.93 11.23 -26.32
C GLY A 500 7.92 12.08 -27.10
N THR A 501 8.20 13.37 -27.30
CA THR A 501 7.28 14.28 -28.02
C THR A 501 7.65 14.52 -29.49
N SER A 502 8.74 13.91 -29.97
CA SER A 502 9.38 14.28 -31.24
C SER A 502 9.65 15.80 -31.39
N GLY A 503 9.78 16.52 -30.28
CA GLY A 503 9.98 17.96 -30.25
C GLY A 503 8.71 18.83 -30.35
N ASN A 504 7.51 18.25 -30.28
CA ASN A 504 6.25 18.98 -30.44
C ASN A 504 5.80 19.77 -29.19
N ILE A 505 6.39 19.48 -28.02
CA ILE A 505 6.17 20.24 -26.79
C ILE A 505 7.27 21.30 -26.64
N THR A 506 6.87 22.55 -26.45
CA THR A 506 7.76 23.71 -26.24
C THR A 506 7.55 24.35 -24.86
N ASP A 507 8.35 25.36 -24.52
CA ASP A 507 8.12 26.17 -23.31
C ASP A 507 6.72 26.79 -23.29
N ALA A 508 6.12 27.09 -24.45
CA ALA A 508 4.79 27.68 -24.53
C ALA A 508 3.69 26.72 -24.06
N GLY A 509 3.72 25.46 -24.46
CA GLY A 509 2.78 24.45 -23.97
C GLY A 509 2.98 24.12 -22.49
N LEU A 510 4.22 23.93 -22.05
CA LEU A 510 4.51 23.66 -20.62
C LEU A 510 4.12 24.83 -19.72
N THR A 511 4.28 26.08 -20.19
CA THR A 511 3.82 27.27 -19.46
C THR A 511 2.31 27.27 -19.24
N GLN A 512 1.52 26.76 -20.19
CA GLN A 512 0.07 26.63 -20.03
C GLN A 512 -0.29 25.58 -18.98
N LEU A 513 0.43 24.46 -18.95
CA LEU A 513 0.24 23.40 -17.95
C LEU A 513 0.47 23.89 -16.52
N ALA A 514 1.28 24.94 -16.32
CA ALA A 514 1.49 25.58 -15.02
C ALA A 514 0.21 26.20 -14.41
N GLY A 515 -0.87 26.32 -15.18
CA GLY A 515 -2.20 26.63 -14.67
C GLY A 515 -2.73 25.61 -13.64
N ASN A 516 -2.16 24.40 -13.58
CA ASN A 516 -2.45 23.37 -12.59
C ASN A 516 -1.58 23.58 -11.35
N ARG A 517 -2.10 24.34 -10.39
CA ARG A 517 -1.37 24.74 -9.18
C ARG A 517 -1.16 23.62 -8.15
N SER A 518 -1.80 22.48 -8.34
CA SER A 518 -1.66 21.28 -7.51
C SER A 518 -0.55 20.34 -7.99
N LEU A 519 0.16 20.68 -9.08
CA LEU A 519 1.12 19.78 -9.70
C LEU A 519 2.32 19.52 -8.76
N GLU A 520 2.57 18.24 -8.48
CA GLU A 520 3.65 17.73 -7.63
C GLU A 520 4.76 17.04 -8.46
N THR A 521 4.40 16.44 -9.59
CA THR A 521 5.34 15.70 -10.46
C THR A 521 5.22 16.20 -11.89
N LEU A 522 6.35 16.66 -12.44
CA LEU A 522 6.50 17.03 -13.84
C LEU A 522 7.67 16.25 -14.45
N GLU A 523 7.34 15.24 -15.25
CA GLU A 523 8.34 14.42 -15.94
C GLU A 523 8.17 14.55 -17.45
N VAL A 524 9.06 15.29 -18.11
CA VAL A 524 8.98 15.51 -19.55
C VAL A 524 10.32 15.24 -20.22
N PHE A 525 10.29 14.40 -21.26
CA PHE A 525 11.49 13.93 -21.97
C PHE A 525 11.36 14.22 -23.46
N GLU A 526 12.48 14.49 -24.13
CA GLU A 526 12.55 14.65 -25.59
C GLU A 526 11.58 15.74 -26.11
N THR A 527 11.59 16.89 -25.44
CA THR A 527 10.83 18.10 -25.82
C THR A 527 11.71 19.08 -26.60
N SER A 528 11.11 20.12 -27.18
CA SER A 528 11.84 21.30 -27.72
C SER A 528 11.91 22.45 -26.72
N ALA A 529 11.42 22.26 -25.49
CA ALA A 529 11.53 23.26 -24.44
C ALA A 529 12.99 23.46 -24.03
N ASN A 530 13.34 24.66 -23.59
CA ASN A 530 14.67 24.99 -23.07
C ASN A 530 14.70 25.18 -21.55
N GLY A 531 13.54 25.16 -20.88
CA GLY A 531 13.41 25.30 -19.43
C GLY A 531 12.92 26.66 -18.95
N SER A 532 12.70 27.62 -19.86
CA SER A 532 12.12 28.93 -19.54
C SER A 532 10.71 28.82 -18.94
N PHE A 533 9.99 27.73 -19.21
CA PHE A 533 8.68 27.44 -18.61
C PHE A 533 8.72 27.32 -17.08
N LEU A 534 9.86 26.98 -16.46
CA LEU A 534 9.95 26.70 -15.03
C LEU A 534 9.49 27.88 -14.16
N GLU A 535 9.69 29.12 -14.61
CA GLU A 535 9.22 30.31 -13.88
C GLU A 535 7.68 30.34 -13.76
N ALA A 536 6.95 29.80 -14.73
CA ALA A 536 5.48 29.75 -14.67
C ALA A 536 4.97 28.80 -13.58
N PHE A 537 5.75 27.77 -13.24
CA PHE A 537 5.44 26.80 -12.19
C PHE A 537 5.74 27.31 -10.78
N ALA A 538 6.34 28.49 -10.62
CA ALA A 538 6.59 29.07 -9.30
C ALA A 538 5.30 29.08 -8.44
N GLY A 539 5.40 28.49 -7.23
CA GLY A 539 4.27 28.31 -6.32
C GLY A 539 3.55 26.96 -6.42
N CYS A 540 3.82 26.15 -7.45
CA CYS A 540 3.37 24.76 -7.47
C CYS A 540 4.17 23.91 -6.46
N PRO A 541 3.55 22.92 -5.81
CA PRO A 541 4.20 22.06 -4.82
C PRO A 541 5.07 20.96 -5.46
N LEU A 542 5.90 21.31 -6.45
CA LEU A 542 6.73 20.33 -7.16
C LEU A 542 7.68 19.60 -6.20
N ARG A 543 7.56 18.27 -6.20
CA ARG A 543 8.40 17.31 -5.50
C ARG A 543 9.29 16.54 -6.47
N SER A 544 8.81 16.26 -7.68
CA SER A 544 9.57 15.54 -8.70
C SER A 544 9.62 16.34 -10.00
N LEU A 545 10.83 16.56 -10.51
CA LEU A 545 11.09 17.24 -11.78
C LEU A 545 12.09 16.44 -12.61
N SER A 546 11.67 16.00 -13.79
CA SER A 546 12.56 15.41 -14.79
C SER A 546 12.52 16.21 -16.08
N PHE A 547 13.71 16.63 -16.54
CA PHE A 547 13.92 17.39 -17.75
C PHE A 547 15.23 17.00 -18.44
N THR A 548 15.15 16.16 -19.47
CA THR A 548 16.34 15.63 -20.17
C THR A 548 16.66 16.37 -21.46
N SER A 549 17.75 16.01 -22.13
CA SER A 549 18.15 16.57 -23.43
C SER A 549 16.97 16.58 -24.43
N ASN A 550 17.00 17.56 -25.33
CA ASN A 550 15.94 17.73 -26.32
C ASN A 550 15.88 16.56 -27.31
N TYR A 551 14.83 16.51 -28.13
CA TYR A 551 14.66 15.44 -29.13
C TYR A 551 15.84 15.31 -30.10
N GLN A 552 16.54 16.42 -30.40
CA GLN A 552 17.71 16.44 -31.28
C GLN A 552 19.01 16.03 -30.57
N GLY A 553 18.95 15.69 -29.28
CA GLY A 553 20.12 15.38 -28.45
C GLY A 553 21.00 16.60 -28.10
N ASN A 554 20.57 17.81 -28.46
CA ASN A 554 21.30 19.03 -28.19
C ASN A 554 20.90 19.60 -26.81
N PRO A 555 21.86 19.97 -25.95
CA PRO A 555 21.55 20.59 -24.68
C PRO A 555 20.99 22.00 -24.90
N VAL A 556 19.83 22.29 -24.31
CA VAL A 556 19.15 23.59 -24.38
C VAL A 556 18.87 24.19 -23.01
N PHE A 557 18.99 23.39 -21.94
CA PHE A 557 18.88 23.82 -20.56
C PHE A 557 20.25 24.23 -20.02
N GLY A 558 20.43 25.51 -19.71
CA GLY A 558 21.69 26.06 -19.17
C GLY A 558 21.54 26.61 -17.75
N ASP A 559 22.63 27.18 -17.23
CA ASP A 559 22.68 27.74 -15.87
C ASP A 559 21.65 28.86 -15.62
N GLU A 560 21.28 29.63 -16.66
CA GLU A 560 20.26 30.67 -16.54
C GLU A 560 18.88 30.07 -16.21
N GLN A 561 18.47 29.00 -16.88
CA GLN A 561 17.22 28.29 -16.59
C GLN A 561 17.30 27.53 -15.27
N ALA A 562 18.46 26.98 -14.92
CA ALA A 562 18.66 26.28 -13.65
C ALA A 562 18.43 27.17 -12.41
N LYS A 563 18.54 28.50 -12.52
CA LYS A 563 18.21 29.42 -11.42
C LYS A 563 16.75 29.28 -10.95
N ALA A 564 15.83 28.95 -11.85
CA ALA A 564 14.42 28.76 -11.52
C ALA A 564 14.20 27.59 -10.54
N LEU A 565 15.14 26.63 -10.46
CA LEU A 565 15.06 25.51 -9.51
C LEU A 565 14.98 25.99 -8.05
N ALA A 566 15.53 27.16 -7.74
CA ALA A 566 15.44 27.76 -6.40
C ALA A 566 14.00 28.09 -5.97
N ARG A 567 13.05 28.13 -6.91
CA ARG A 567 11.61 28.30 -6.63
C ARG A 567 10.95 27.03 -6.07
N PHE A 568 11.63 25.89 -6.11
CA PHE A 568 11.11 24.59 -5.70
C PHE A 568 11.94 23.96 -4.57
N PRO A 569 12.01 24.60 -3.39
CA PRO A 569 12.80 24.07 -2.26
C PRO A 569 12.28 22.73 -1.72
N GLY A 570 11.06 22.34 -2.09
CA GLY A 570 10.43 21.07 -1.72
C GLY A 570 10.76 19.88 -2.62
N LEU A 571 11.59 20.06 -3.67
CA LEU A 571 11.98 18.98 -4.57
C LEU A 571 12.67 17.85 -3.80
N THR A 572 12.14 16.63 -3.96
CA THR A 572 12.72 15.37 -3.48
C THR A 572 13.39 14.60 -4.61
N GLN A 573 12.96 14.79 -5.87
CA GLN A 573 13.55 14.14 -7.03
C GLN A 573 13.86 15.17 -8.13
N LEU A 574 15.08 15.12 -8.66
CA LEU A 574 15.51 15.98 -9.76
C LEU A 574 16.35 15.20 -10.77
N PHE A 575 15.93 15.20 -12.03
CA PHE A 575 16.67 14.58 -13.13
C PHE A 575 16.90 15.58 -14.26
N LEU A 576 18.17 15.93 -14.51
CA LEU A 576 18.58 16.85 -15.56
C LEU A 576 19.54 16.16 -16.55
N ASN A 577 19.26 14.90 -16.89
CA ASN A 577 20.19 14.08 -17.66
C ASN A 577 20.43 14.66 -19.07
N GLY A 578 21.69 14.62 -19.54
CA GLY A 578 22.10 15.03 -20.89
C GLY A 578 22.25 16.53 -21.10
N GLN A 579 22.20 17.35 -20.05
CA GLN A 579 22.29 18.81 -20.17
C GLN A 579 23.75 19.29 -20.16
N GLY A 580 24.41 19.25 -21.32
CA GLY A 580 25.80 19.66 -21.50
C GLY A 580 26.10 21.15 -21.29
N LEU A 581 25.09 22.03 -21.22
CA LEU A 581 25.25 23.47 -20.96
C LEU A 581 25.32 23.82 -19.46
N LEU A 582 25.11 22.85 -18.56
CA LEU A 582 25.18 23.07 -17.12
C LEU A 582 26.63 23.17 -16.64
N SER A 583 26.92 24.16 -15.81
CA SER A 583 28.23 24.32 -15.16
C SER A 583 28.15 24.17 -13.63
N GLU A 584 29.25 24.43 -12.94
CA GLU A 584 29.28 24.49 -11.47
C GLU A 584 28.27 25.46 -10.85
N LEU A 585 27.81 26.48 -11.59
CA LEU A 585 26.77 27.39 -11.11
C LEU A 585 25.46 26.65 -10.82
N THR A 586 25.11 25.67 -11.65
CA THR A 586 23.94 24.82 -11.42
C THR A 586 24.12 23.95 -10.18
N LEU A 587 25.31 23.39 -9.95
CA LEU A 587 25.59 22.59 -8.74
C LEU A 587 25.48 23.42 -7.45
N LEU A 588 25.81 24.71 -7.48
CA LEU A 588 25.58 25.62 -6.36
C LEU A 588 24.09 25.75 -6.04
N THR A 589 23.24 25.88 -7.07
CA THR A 589 21.78 25.95 -6.92
C THR A 589 21.22 24.63 -6.41
N VAL A 590 21.58 23.51 -7.03
CA VAL A 590 21.15 22.15 -6.64
C VAL A 590 21.56 21.85 -5.19
N GLY A 591 22.77 22.24 -4.77
CA GLY A 591 23.24 22.06 -3.39
C GLY A 591 22.43 22.78 -2.32
N ASN A 592 21.52 23.69 -2.69
CA ASN A 592 20.58 24.34 -1.77
C ASN A 592 19.20 23.67 -1.71
N LEU A 593 18.94 22.66 -2.56
CA LEU A 593 17.69 21.89 -2.56
C LEU A 593 17.78 20.76 -1.53
N THR A 594 17.79 21.12 -0.24
CA THR A 594 18.11 20.20 0.86
C THR A 594 17.08 19.09 1.09
N GLN A 595 15.95 19.12 0.40
CA GLN A 595 14.92 18.07 0.44
C GLN A 595 15.19 16.94 -0.55
N LEU A 596 16.18 17.07 -1.45
CA LEU A 596 16.48 16.06 -2.46
C LEU A 596 16.85 14.71 -1.83
N GLU A 597 16.15 13.68 -2.29
CA GLU A 597 16.38 12.26 -2.01
C GLU A 597 16.96 11.55 -3.24
N GLU A 598 16.66 12.04 -4.45
CA GLU A 598 17.15 11.47 -5.69
C GLU A 598 17.62 12.56 -6.67
N LEU A 599 18.83 12.37 -7.20
CA LEU A 599 19.45 13.30 -8.15
C LEU A 599 20.09 12.55 -9.32
N GLY A 600 19.61 12.83 -10.52
CA GLY A 600 20.19 12.34 -11.77
C GLY A 600 20.78 13.48 -12.60
N LEU A 601 22.08 13.40 -12.86
CA LEU A 601 22.83 14.32 -13.71
C LEU A 601 23.64 13.56 -14.77
N HIS A 602 23.16 12.38 -15.19
CA HIS A 602 23.84 11.55 -16.15
C HIS A 602 24.10 12.34 -17.46
N GLY A 603 25.30 12.24 -18.03
CA GLY A 603 25.61 12.90 -19.31
C GLY A 603 25.70 14.43 -19.26
N CYS A 604 25.70 15.05 -18.07
CA CYS A 604 25.94 16.49 -17.92
C CYS A 604 27.45 16.78 -18.01
N THR A 605 27.94 16.97 -19.23
CA THR A 605 29.38 17.10 -19.52
C THR A 605 29.97 18.48 -19.20
N GLY A 606 29.15 19.52 -18.95
CA GLY A 606 29.62 20.87 -18.67
C GLY A 606 30.22 21.09 -17.27
N PHE A 607 30.07 20.11 -16.35
CA PHE A 607 30.65 20.23 -15.01
C PHE A 607 32.17 20.06 -14.99
N SER A 608 32.85 20.93 -14.24
CA SER A 608 34.28 20.77 -13.95
C SER A 608 34.53 19.70 -12.88
N PRO A 609 35.68 18.99 -12.90
CA PRO A 609 36.00 17.98 -11.89
C PRO A 609 35.99 18.47 -10.44
N SER A 610 36.20 19.77 -10.20
CA SER A 610 36.15 20.40 -8.87
C SER A 610 34.78 20.95 -8.46
N GLY A 611 33.80 20.96 -9.37
CA GLY A 611 32.51 21.63 -9.15
C GLY A 611 31.54 20.89 -8.22
N PHE A 612 31.80 19.63 -7.87
CA PHE A 612 30.85 18.75 -7.16
C PHE A 612 30.72 18.97 -5.65
N GLY A 613 31.55 19.84 -5.06
CA GLY A 613 31.53 20.14 -3.61
C GLY A 613 30.14 20.44 -3.01
N PRO A 614 29.25 21.21 -3.67
CA PRO A 614 27.92 21.52 -3.15
C PRO A 614 27.03 20.29 -2.90
N LEU A 615 27.24 19.18 -3.61
CA LEU A 615 26.42 17.97 -3.44
C LEU A 615 26.56 17.35 -2.05
N GLY A 616 27.69 17.57 -1.36
CA GLY A 616 27.89 17.11 0.02
C GLY A 616 26.93 17.74 1.04
N LYS A 617 26.20 18.80 0.67
CA LYS A 617 25.18 19.45 1.52
C LYS A 617 23.83 18.70 1.54
N LEU A 618 23.60 17.79 0.60
CA LEU A 618 22.30 17.15 0.39
C LEU A 618 22.09 16.00 1.38
N ALA A 619 21.88 16.33 2.66
CA ALA A 619 21.85 15.34 3.75
C ALA A 619 20.71 14.28 3.65
N LYS A 620 19.69 14.55 2.83
CA LYS A 620 18.58 13.60 2.57
C LYS A 620 18.80 12.72 1.34
N LEU A 621 19.85 12.98 0.55
CA LEU A 621 20.08 12.29 -0.72
C LEU A 621 20.37 10.80 -0.49
N ARG A 622 19.64 9.95 -1.21
CA ARG A 622 19.69 8.48 -1.18
C ARG A 622 20.24 7.92 -2.47
N THR A 623 19.84 8.49 -3.61
CA THR A 623 20.21 8.02 -4.94
C THR A 623 20.88 9.14 -5.73
N LEU A 624 22.06 8.85 -6.27
CA LEU A 624 22.83 9.80 -7.07
C LEU A 624 23.35 9.13 -8.34
N ASN A 625 23.05 9.71 -9.50
CA ASN A 625 23.60 9.30 -10.79
C ASN A 625 24.42 10.41 -11.45
N LEU A 626 25.73 10.19 -11.56
CA LEU A 626 26.74 11.06 -12.18
C LEU A 626 27.48 10.35 -13.33
N GLN A 627 26.95 9.26 -13.88
CA GLN A 627 27.59 8.58 -15.02
C GLN A 627 27.71 9.53 -16.22
N ALA A 628 28.71 9.32 -17.07
CA ALA A 628 28.97 10.18 -18.23
C ALA A 628 29.16 11.68 -17.89
N THR A 629 29.63 11.99 -16.67
CA THR A 629 30.08 13.33 -16.26
C THR A 629 31.60 13.33 -15.99
N HIS A 630 32.17 14.48 -15.65
CA HIS A 630 33.56 14.61 -15.19
C HIS A 630 33.76 14.32 -13.69
N ALA A 631 32.82 13.63 -13.03
CA ALA A 631 32.89 13.29 -11.61
C ALA A 631 33.98 12.24 -11.31
N GLY A 632 35.13 12.70 -10.82
CA GLY A 632 36.25 11.86 -10.36
C GLY A 632 36.42 11.83 -8.84
N ASP A 633 37.64 11.59 -8.35
CA ASP A 633 37.96 11.46 -6.91
C ASP A 633 37.46 12.64 -6.04
N LYS A 634 37.51 13.86 -6.57
CA LYS A 634 36.98 15.05 -5.87
C LYS A 634 35.46 14.98 -5.66
N ALA A 635 34.73 14.44 -6.62
CA ALA A 635 33.30 14.21 -6.48
C ALA A 635 33.03 13.12 -5.44
N LEU A 636 33.78 12.00 -5.48
CA LEU A 636 33.69 10.94 -4.47
C LEU A 636 33.94 11.47 -3.05
N THR A 637 34.92 12.37 -2.89
CA THR A 637 35.19 13.03 -1.59
C THR A 637 33.98 13.82 -1.10
N ALA A 638 33.36 14.63 -1.96
CA ALA A 638 32.18 15.41 -1.59
C ALA A 638 30.95 14.54 -1.28
N ILE A 639 30.78 13.46 -2.04
CA ILE A 639 29.65 12.53 -1.93
C ILE A 639 29.78 11.64 -0.69
N ALA A 640 31.00 11.29 -0.29
CA ALA A 640 31.24 10.52 0.94
C ALA A 640 30.74 11.23 2.21
N ALA A 641 30.65 12.55 2.19
CA ALA A 641 30.07 13.35 3.27
C ALA A 641 28.54 13.27 3.37
N VAL A 642 27.84 12.64 2.41
CA VAL A 642 26.39 12.50 2.41
C VAL A 642 25.97 11.31 3.28
N PRO A 643 25.34 11.53 4.44
CA PRO A 643 25.19 10.49 5.48
C PRO A 643 24.16 9.40 5.17
N ARG A 644 23.32 9.61 4.15
CA ARG A 644 22.18 8.73 3.82
C ARG A 644 22.23 8.15 2.42
N LEU A 645 23.35 8.30 1.71
CA LEU A 645 23.47 7.83 0.34
C LEU A 645 23.45 6.29 0.31
N GLN A 646 22.50 5.72 -0.43
CA GLN A 646 22.29 4.29 -0.58
C GLN A 646 22.74 3.78 -1.96
N SER A 647 22.55 4.59 -3.01
CA SER A 647 22.86 4.21 -4.39
C SER A 647 23.68 5.29 -5.08
N LEU A 648 24.85 4.91 -5.60
CA LEU A 648 25.74 5.79 -6.35
C LEU A 648 26.06 5.18 -7.71
N ARG A 649 25.82 5.94 -8.78
CA ARG A 649 26.32 5.66 -10.13
C ARG A 649 27.29 6.76 -10.55
N ILE A 650 28.49 6.39 -10.96
CA ILE A 650 29.56 7.34 -11.30
C ILE A 650 30.49 6.75 -12.36
N GLY A 651 31.23 7.62 -13.04
CA GLY A 651 32.29 7.23 -13.97
C GLY A 651 31.95 7.57 -15.41
N SER A 652 33.02 7.78 -16.17
CA SER A 652 33.03 8.08 -17.60
C SER A 652 34.48 7.90 -18.10
N GLU A 653 34.71 7.96 -19.41
CA GLU A 653 36.07 7.88 -19.97
C GLU A 653 36.97 9.04 -19.51
N THR A 654 36.39 10.17 -19.14
CA THR A 654 37.11 11.39 -18.71
C THR A 654 37.16 11.54 -17.19
N ALA A 655 36.45 10.71 -16.43
CA ALA A 655 36.44 10.72 -14.98
C ALA A 655 37.73 10.11 -14.42
N GLN A 656 38.50 10.91 -13.67
CA GLN A 656 39.67 10.43 -12.94
C GLN A 656 39.24 9.82 -11.61
N ILE A 657 38.87 8.53 -11.64
CA ILE A 657 38.55 7.73 -10.45
C ILE A 657 39.73 6.80 -10.17
N THR A 658 40.42 6.99 -9.05
CA THR A 658 41.60 6.22 -8.65
C THR A 658 41.40 5.50 -7.32
N ASP A 659 42.45 4.83 -6.82
CA ASP A 659 42.42 4.24 -5.48
C ASP A 659 42.14 5.27 -4.38
N GLU A 660 42.51 6.55 -4.59
CA GLU A 660 42.28 7.63 -3.62
C GLU A 660 40.78 7.94 -3.48
N GLY A 661 40.03 7.97 -4.58
CA GLY A 661 38.57 8.12 -4.53
C GLY A 661 37.87 6.91 -3.89
N PHE A 662 38.39 5.69 -4.08
CA PHE A 662 37.85 4.52 -3.38
C PHE A 662 38.10 4.61 -1.87
N ALA A 663 39.23 5.18 -1.46
CA ALA A 663 39.54 5.40 -0.05
C ALA A 663 38.51 6.32 0.62
N THR A 664 38.05 7.37 -0.05
CA THR A 664 37.04 8.29 0.52
C THR A 664 35.68 7.65 0.71
N LEU A 665 35.30 6.66 -0.12
CA LEU A 665 34.02 5.95 0.02
C LEU A 665 33.93 5.09 1.29
N THR A 666 35.03 4.88 2.02
CA THR A 666 35.00 4.17 3.30
C THR A 666 34.23 4.90 4.39
N GLU A 667 33.96 6.20 4.20
CA GLU A 667 33.14 7.03 5.10
C GLU A 667 31.63 6.89 4.82
N SER A 668 31.24 6.26 3.70
CA SER A 668 29.85 6.09 3.27
C SER A 668 29.19 4.84 3.89
N PHE A 669 28.84 4.91 5.18
CA PHE A 669 28.30 3.77 5.93
C PHE A 669 26.92 3.26 5.45
N SER A 670 26.18 4.07 4.69
CA SER A 670 24.83 3.74 4.20
C SER A 670 24.79 3.16 2.79
N LEU A 671 25.93 3.09 2.08
CA LEU A 671 25.97 2.73 0.67
C LEU A 671 25.68 1.24 0.47
N GLU A 672 24.61 0.96 -0.28
CA GLU A 672 24.07 -0.38 -0.57
C GLU A 672 24.34 -0.78 -2.02
N SER A 673 24.35 0.18 -2.95
CA SER A 673 24.59 -0.06 -4.37
C SER A 673 25.62 0.91 -4.94
N LEU A 674 26.65 0.37 -5.59
CA LEU A 674 27.72 1.15 -6.21
C LEU A 674 27.96 0.69 -7.65
N TYR A 675 27.80 1.62 -8.60
CA TYR A 675 28.05 1.40 -10.02
C TYR A 675 29.14 2.36 -10.49
N ILE A 676 30.26 1.80 -10.95
CA ILE A 676 31.41 2.51 -11.48
C ILE A 676 31.62 2.03 -12.91
N GLU A 677 31.41 2.90 -13.90
CA GLU A 677 31.46 2.50 -15.31
C GLU A 677 32.89 2.41 -15.84
N ASN A 678 33.75 3.35 -15.43
CA ASN A 678 35.11 3.52 -15.89
C ASN A 678 35.98 4.10 -14.75
N SER A 679 37.06 3.39 -14.40
CA SER A 679 38.02 3.85 -13.40
C SER A 679 39.46 3.45 -13.73
N ASP A 680 40.39 4.17 -13.12
CA ASP A 680 41.83 3.89 -13.11
C ASP A 680 42.30 3.28 -11.78
N ALA A 681 41.35 2.86 -10.94
CA ALA A 681 41.62 2.15 -9.70
C ALA A 681 42.28 0.79 -9.98
N THR A 682 43.19 0.39 -9.11
CA THR A 682 43.95 -0.86 -9.18
C THR A 682 43.41 -1.87 -8.16
N ASP A 683 44.02 -3.06 -8.08
CA ASP A 683 43.72 -4.04 -7.04
C ASP A 683 43.90 -3.47 -5.61
N ARG A 684 44.73 -2.43 -5.41
CA ARG A 684 44.85 -1.73 -4.11
C ARG A 684 43.55 -1.00 -3.73
N GLY A 685 42.85 -0.42 -4.71
CA GLY A 685 41.57 0.26 -4.48
C GLY A 685 40.50 -0.67 -3.88
N LEU A 686 40.52 -1.96 -4.25
CA LEU A 686 39.59 -2.96 -3.75
C LEU A 686 39.69 -3.20 -2.24
N GLU A 687 40.84 -2.89 -1.62
CA GLU A 687 41.00 -2.94 -0.16
C GLU A 687 40.10 -1.95 0.57
N TYR A 688 39.84 -0.79 -0.03
CA TYR A 688 38.96 0.23 0.52
C TYR A 688 37.49 -0.13 0.31
N LEU A 689 37.11 -0.56 -0.90
CA LEU A 689 35.74 -1.00 -1.17
C LEU A 689 35.32 -2.19 -0.30
N GLY A 690 36.26 -3.06 0.07
CA GLY A 690 36.02 -4.14 1.03
C GLY A 690 35.67 -3.70 2.45
N ARG A 691 35.68 -2.39 2.76
CA ARG A 691 35.28 -1.82 4.05
C ARG A 691 33.88 -1.18 4.01
N VAL A 692 33.24 -1.10 2.84
CA VAL A 692 31.88 -0.57 2.67
C VAL A 692 30.89 -1.70 2.94
N ASN A 693 30.71 -2.03 4.23
CA ASN A 693 30.11 -3.28 4.69
C ASN A 693 28.62 -3.48 4.34
N ARG A 694 27.91 -2.42 3.93
CA ARG A 694 26.50 -2.49 3.56
C ARG A 694 26.27 -2.71 2.05
N LEU A 695 27.33 -2.83 1.25
CA LEU A 695 27.18 -3.09 -0.18
C LEU A 695 26.48 -4.42 -0.46
N GLU A 696 25.33 -4.33 -1.12
CA GLU A 696 24.54 -5.44 -1.65
C GLU A 696 24.80 -5.64 -3.14
N THR A 697 24.99 -4.54 -3.88
CA THR A 697 25.28 -4.55 -5.31
C THR A 697 26.55 -3.76 -5.62
N LEU A 698 27.50 -4.40 -6.28
CA LEU A 698 28.72 -3.77 -6.79
C LEU A 698 28.86 -4.04 -8.29
N ASP A 699 28.86 -2.97 -9.07
CA ASP A 699 29.17 -3.01 -10.49
C ASP A 699 30.41 -2.15 -10.76
N LEU A 700 31.51 -2.79 -11.15
CA LEU A 700 32.83 -2.15 -11.22
C LEU A 700 33.49 -2.33 -12.58
N GLY A 701 33.68 -1.22 -13.28
CA GLY A 701 34.50 -1.07 -14.47
C GLY A 701 35.85 -0.43 -14.15
N SER A 702 36.93 -1.13 -14.46
CA SER A 702 38.30 -0.61 -14.33
C SER A 702 39.21 -1.18 -15.40
N ARG A 703 40.09 -0.35 -15.94
CA ARG A 703 41.11 -0.77 -16.92
C ARG A 703 42.34 -1.42 -16.28
N LYS A 704 42.47 -1.42 -14.94
CA LYS A 704 43.71 -1.81 -14.24
C LYS A 704 43.54 -2.88 -13.15
N ILE A 705 42.33 -3.36 -12.92
CA ILE A 705 42.06 -4.42 -11.93
C ILE A 705 42.34 -5.79 -12.54
N THR A 706 43.22 -6.55 -11.90
CA THR A 706 43.63 -7.89 -12.35
C THR A 706 42.88 -9.04 -11.66
N GLY A 707 42.19 -8.73 -10.56
CA GLY A 707 41.43 -9.68 -9.74
C GLY A 707 42.23 -10.22 -8.53
N THR A 708 43.51 -9.89 -8.42
CA THR A 708 44.36 -10.29 -7.29
C THR A 708 43.95 -9.63 -5.97
N GLY A 709 43.35 -8.43 -6.03
CA GLY A 709 42.89 -7.65 -4.88
C GLY A 709 41.46 -7.94 -4.40
N LEU A 710 40.76 -8.93 -4.95
CA LEU A 710 39.34 -9.19 -4.62
C LEU A 710 39.09 -9.78 -3.22
N GLY A 711 40.13 -10.22 -2.52
CA GLY A 711 40.03 -10.86 -1.21
C GLY A 711 39.18 -10.11 -0.18
N PRO A 712 39.28 -8.78 -0.03
CA PRO A 712 38.41 -7.98 0.84
C PRO A 712 36.94 -7.97 0.39
N ILE A 713 36.67 -7.83 -0.91
CA ILE A 713 35.30 -7.81 -1.48
C ILE A 713 34.55 -9.12 -1.21
N THR A 714 35.26 -10.25 -1.29
CA THR A 714 34.67 -11.59 -1.05
C THR A 714 34.18 -11.80 0.39
N ARG A 715 34.55 -10.91 1.31
CA ARG A 715 34.19 -10.97 2.74
C ARG A 715 33.05 -10.03 3.11
N LEU A 716 32.52 -9.26 2.16
CA LEU A 716 31.38 -8.37 2.42
C LEU A 716 30.13 -9.22 2.75
N PRO A 717 29.48 -8.99 3.91
CA PRO A 717 28.44 -9.87 4.42
C PRO A 717 27.14 -9.83 3.60
N GLU A 718 26.84 -8.66 3.02
CA GLU A 718 25.59 -8.42 2.30
C GLU A 718 25.70 -8.44 0.78
N LEU A 719 26.91 -8.56 0.21
CA LEU A 719 27.10 -8.50 -1.25
C LEU A 719 26.39 -9.66 -1.94
N ARG A 720 25.33 -9.38 -2.72
CA ARG A 720 24.51 -10.37 -3.44
C ARG A 720 24.72 -10.32 -4.95
N ASP A 721 24.97 -9.15 -5.53
CA ASP A 721 25.19 -8.97 -6.97
C ASP A 721 26.54 -8.30 -7.23
N LEU A 722 27.41 -8.99 -7.97
CA LEU A 722 28.73 -8.50 -8.37
C LEU A 722 28.86 -8.54 -9.89
N ARG A 723 29.14 -7.38 -10.48
CA ARG A 723 29.54 -7.25 -11.88
C ARG A 723 30.95 -6.65 -11.96
N LEU A 724 31.82 -7.30 -12.74
CA LEU A 724 33.18 -6.84 -13.00
C LEU A 724 33.35 -6.63 -14.51
N ARG A 725 33.54 -5.38 -14.95
CA ARG A 725 33.94 -4.99 -16.31
C ARG A 725 35.42 -4.62 -16.32
N CYS A 726 36.29 -5.62 -16.20
CA CYS A 726 37.73 -5.41 -16.02
C CYS A 726 38.52 -6.24 -17.06
N PRO A 727 39.04 -5.64 -18.14
CA PRO A 727 39.69 -6.38 -19.22
C PRO A 727 41.02 -7.04 -18.80
N GLU A 728 41.61 -6.63 -17.69
CA GLU A 728 42.87 -7.19 -17.16
C GLU A 728 42.65 -8.35 -16.18
N LEU A 729 41.41 -8.85 -16.01
CA LEU A 729 41.15 -9.98 -15.12
C LEU A 729 41.90 -11.24 -15.56
N THR A 730 42.49 -11.91 -14.57
CA THR A 730 43.18 -13.20 -14.71
C THR A 730 42.40 -14.31 -13.98
N ASN A 731 42.79 -15.57 -14.19
CA ASN A 731 42.15 -16.73 -13.53
C ASN A 731 42.08 -16.66 -12.00
N VAL A 732 42.90 -15.82 -11.35
CA VAL A 732 42.86 -15.57 -9.89
C VAL A 732 41.46 -15.10 -9.44
N VAL A 733 40.70 -14.44 -10.31
CA VAL A 733 39.32 -14.00 -10.03
C VAL A 733 38.41 -15.15 -9.62
N PHE A 734 38.53 -16.31 -10.26
CA PHE A 734 37.68 -17.46 -9.97
C PHE A 734 37.98 -18.05 -8.59
N GLU A 735 39.25 -18.11 -8.19
CA GLU A 735 39.64 -18.60 -6.87
C GLU A 735 39.17 -17.68 -5.73
N GLN A 736 39.28 -16.37 -5.93
CA GLN A 736 38.85 -15.38 -4.95
C GLN A 736 37.32 -15.39 -4.83
N LEU A 737 36.59 -15.29 -5.93
CA LEU A 737 35.12 -15.24 -5.92
C LEU A 737 34.47 -16.56 -5.51
N ALA A 738 35.14 -17.69 -5.68
CA ALA A 738 34.74 -18.96 -5.10
C ALA A 738 34.76 -18.99 -3.57
N ARG A 739 35.19 -17.91 -2.89
CA ARG A 739 35.11 -17.75 -1.43
C ARG A 739 33.98 -16.82 -0.97
N ALA A 740 33.34 -16.10 -1.90
CA ALA A 740 32.32 -15.10 -1.60
C ALA A 740 30.94 -15.72 -1.29
N ARG A 741 30.75 -16.19 -0.04
CA ARG A 741 29.54 -16.93 0.38
C ARG A 741 28.24 -16.13 0.36
N SER A 742 28.34 -14.80 0.42
CA SER A 742 27.19 -13.89 0.36
C SER A 742 26.62 -13.76 -1.06
N LEU A 743 27.46 -13.96 -2.08
CA LEU A 743 27.16 -13.64 -3.48
C LEU A 743 26.12 -14.58 -4.09
N LYS A 744 25.16 -14.04 -4.84
CA LYS A 744 24.13 -14.82 -5.56
C LYS A 744 24.27 -14.70 -7.06
N LYS A 745 24.63 -13.52 -7.55
CA LYS A 745 24.74 -13.18 -8.97
C LYS A 745 26.16 -12.71 -9.27
N LEU A 746 26.83 -13.34 -10.24
CA LEU A 746 28.19 -12.97 -10.65
C LEU A 746 28.30 -12.76 -12.17
N ARG A 747 28.63 -11.55 -12.60
CA ARG A 747 28.83 -11.19 -14.01
C ARG A 747 30.27 -10.74 -14.25
N LEU A 748 30.97 -11.38 -15.17
CA LEU A 748 32.37 -11.03 -15.48
C LEU A 748 32.57 -10.24 -16.79
N VAL A 749 31.51 -9.98 -17.58
CA VAL A 749 31.55 -9.18 -18.82
C VAL A 749 30.19 -8.54 -19.14
N GLU A 750 30.21 -7.45 -19.92
CA GLU A 750 29.04 -6.75 -20.50
C GLU A 750 29.28 -6.38 -21.98
N ARG A 751 28.18 -6.14 -22.73
CA ARG A 751 28.18 -5.64 -24.13
C ARG A 751 28.98 -4.33 -24.22
N GLY A 752 29.88 -4.21 -25.20
CA GLY A 752 30.66 -2.98 -25.44
C GLY A 752 32.04 -2.93 -24.79
N TRP A 753 32.43 -3.91 -23.96
CA TRP A 753 33.77 -4.02 -23.38
C TRP A 753 34.55 -5.22 -23.94
N ARG A 754 35.88 -5.08 -24.11
CA ARG A 754 36.75 -6.20 -24.46
C ARG A 754 36.74 -7.23 -23.31
N PRO A 755 36.45 -8.51 -23.58
CA PRO A 755 36.47 -9.52 -22.54
C PRO A 755 37.91 -9.79 -22.08
N PRO A 756 38.14 -10.28 -20.85
CA PRO A 756 39.49 -10.43 -20.34
C PRO A 756 40.20 -11.58 -21.04
N ALA A 757 41.23 -11.28 -21.82
CA ALA A 757 41.94 -12.26 -22.64
C ALA A 757 42.64 -13.35 -21.81
N ALA A 758 42.88 -13.10 -20.52
CA ALA A 758 43.63 -13.98 -19.62
C ALA A 758 42.76 -14.98 -18.83
N LEU A 759 41.43 -15.02 -19.04
CA LEU A 759 40.58 -16.07 -18.45
C LEU A 759 40.65 -17.36 -19.28
N SER A 760 40.81 -18.51 -18.63
CA SER A 760 40.83 -19.83 -19.28
C SER A 760 40.01 -20.88 -18.52
N ASP A 761 39.71 -21.99 -19.18
CA ASP A 761 38.95 -23.11 -18.60
C ASP A 761 39.56 -23.66 -17.30
N ASP A 762 40.89 -23.53 -17.11
CA ASP A 762 41.56 -23.91 -15.87
C ASP A 762 40.99 -23.17 -14.65
N GLY A 763 40.63 -21.89 -14.83
CA GLY A 763 39.99 -21.06 -13.80
C GLY A 763 38.57 -21.49 -13.46
N LEU A 764 37.83 -22.07 -14.41
CA LEU A 764 36.45 -22.53 -14.20
C LEU A 764 36.36 -23.66 -13.16
N THR A 765 37.42 -24.45 -13.01
CA THR A 765 37.49 -25.49 -11.98
C THR A 765 37.36 -24.89 -10.57
N ALA A 766 37.93 -23.70 -10.33
CA ALA A 766 37.87 -23.06 -9.02
C ALA A 766 36.45 -22.55 -8.68
N ILE A 767 35.75 -21.94 -9.63
CA ILE A 767 34.40 -21.39 -9.41
C ILE A 767 33.31 -22.46 -9.28
N SER A 768 33.56 -23.69 -9.77
CA SER A 768 32.64 -24.83 -9.61
C SER A 768 32.27 -25.12 -8.15
N ARG A 769 33.10 -24.70 -7.19
CA ARG A 769 32.86 -24.83 -5.74
C ARG A 769 31.84 -23.83 -5.19
N ALA A 770 31.48 -22.80 -5.97
CA ALA A 770 30.56 -21.74 -5.59
C ALA A 770 29.08 -22.14 -5.74
N THR A 771 28.69 -23.27 -5.15
CA THR A 771 27.37 -23.91 -5.33
C THR A 771 26.17 -23.11 -4.80
N TRP A 772 26.42 -21.96 -4.16
CA TRP A 772 25.40 -21.05 -3.64
C TRP A 772 25.01 -19.95 -4.63
N LEU A 773 25.73 -19.80 -5.74
CA LEU A 773 25.37 -18.89 -6.83
C LEU A 773 24.07 -19.35 -7.48
N THR A 774 23.18 -18.41 -7.76
CA THR A 774 21.96 -18.66 -8.53
C THR A 774 22.17 -18.36 -10.01
N GLU A 775 23.01 -17.36 -10.32
CA GLU A 775 23.28 -16.93 -11.69
C GLU A 775 24.77 -16.62 -11.88
N LEU A 776 25.38 -17.20 -12.92
CA LEU A 776 26.78 -17.01 -13.29
C LEU A 776 26.86 -16.66 -14.78
N TRP A 777 27.29 -15.45 -15.10
CA TRP A 777 27.44 -14.98 -16.47
C TRP A 777 28.93 -14.88 -16.83
N LEU A 778 29.32 -15.66 -17.83
CA LEU A 778 30.70 -15.76 -18.30
C LEU A 778 30.79 -15.24 -19.74
N PRO A 779 31.85 -14.52 -20.11
CA PRO A 779 32.06 -14.09 -21.49
C PRO A 779 32.17 -15.26 -22.46
N ARG A 780 31.72 -15.03 -23.70
CA ARG A 780 31.91 -15.92 -24.84
C ARG A 780 32.70 -15.18 -25.92
N ASN A 781 33.68 -15.86 -26.52
CA ASN A 781 34.61 -15.39 -27.57
C ASN A 781 35.72 -14.45 -27.07
N ASP A 782 36.87 -14.47 -27.74
CA ASP A 782 38.10 -13.70 -27.45
C ASP A 782 38.66 -13.82 -26.01
N THR A 783 38.26 -14.88 -25.31
CA THR A 783 38.86 -15.35 -24.05
C THR A 783 39.34 -16.79 -24.22
N GLY A 784 40.11 -17.31 -23.27
CA GLY A 784 40.43 -18.73 -23.17
C GLY A 784 39.31 -19.61 -22.59
N LEU A 785 38.09 -19.06 -22.36
CA LEU A 785 36.93 -19.83 -21.91
C LEU A 785 36.22 -20.49 -23.09
N THR A 786 36.12 -21.83 -23.07
CA THR A 786 35.48 -22.58 -24.15
C THR A 786 34.05 -22.97 -23.82
N GLU A 787 33.25 -23.21 -24.86
CA GLU A 787 31.91 -23.78 -24.70
C GLU A 787 31.93 -25.15 -24.04
N ALA A 788 32.98 -25.95 -24.28
CA ALA A 788 33.19 -27.22 -23.61
C ALA A 788 33.41 -27.02 -22.10
N GLY A 789 34.26 -26.06 -21.70
CA GLY A 789 34.50 -25.71 -20.30
C GLY A 789 33.24 -25.21 -19.57
N MET A 790 32.47 -24.33 -20.21
CA MET A 790 31.20 -23.85 -19.64
C MET A 790 30.14 -24.96 -19.54
N ASN A 791 30.05 -25.85 -20.52
CA ASN A 791 29.13 -26.99 -20.46
C ASN A 791 29.56 -28.01 -19.41
N ALA A 792 30.86 -28.17 -19.16
CA ALA A 792 31.39 -29.02 -18.08
C ALA A 792 31.07 -28.48 -16.68
N LEU A 793 30.82 -27.17 -16.52
CA LEU A 793 30.39 -26.57 -15.25
C LEU A 793 28.95 -26.89 -14.86
N LYS A 794 28.03 -26.99 -15.83
CA LYS A 794 26.59 -27.23 -15.58
C LYS A 794 26.31 -28.43 -14.66
N PRO A 795 26.89 -29.62 -14.86
CA PRO A 795 26.66 -30.75 -13.95
C PRO A 795 27.28 -30.55 -12.56
N LEU A 796 28.31 -29.70 -12.42
CA LEU A 796 28.95 -29.39 -11.13
C LEU A 796 28.16 -28.37 -10.31
N MET A 797 27.32 -27.56 -10.96
CA MET A 797 26.53 -26.48 -10.35
C MET A 797 25.04 -26.59 -10.72
N PRO A 798 24.32 -27.66 -10.32
CA PRO A 798 22.98 -27.98 -10.84
C PRO A 798 21.87 -26.99 -10.44
N LYS A 799 22.13 -26.13 -9.44
CA LYS A 799 21.19 -25.08 -8.98
C LYS A 799 21.55 -23.69 -9.51
N THR A 800 22.58 -23.58 -10.33
CA THR A 800 23.09 -22.31 -10.86
C THR A 800 22.78 -22.23 -12.34
N SER A 801 22.13 -21.15 -12.75
CA SER A 801 22.00 -20.80 -14.16
C SER A 801 23.36 -20.30 -14.67
N VAL A 802 24.10 -21.19 -15.34
CA VAL A 802 25.35 -20.84 -16.05
C VAL A 802 24.98 -20.28 -17.42
N ILE A 803 25.12 -18.97 -17.57
CA ILE A 803 24.66 -18.23 -18.75
C ILE A 803 25.90 -17.82 -19.57
N PRO A 804 26.12 -18.42 -20.75
CA PRO A 804 27.14 -17.95 -21.67
C PRO A 804 26.71 -16.60 -22.25
N TYR A 805 27.57 -15.60 -22.14
CA TYR A 805 27.29 -14.24 -22.60
C TYR A 805 27.94 -14.02 -23.98
N THR A 806 27.14 -14.04 -25.05
CA THR A 806 27.59 -13.73 -26.43
C THR A 806 27.62 -12.23 -26.64
N VAL A 807 28.78 -11.66 -26.99
CA VAL A 807 28.87 -10.30 -27.54
C VAL A 807 28.89 -10.41 -29.06
N ASP A 808 27.74 -10.20 -29.70
CA ASP A 808 27.69 -10.05 -31.16
C ASP A 808 27.98 -8.58 -31.47
N TRP A 809 29.19 -8.28 -31.95
CA TRP A 809 29.67 -6.89 -32.15
C TRP A 809 29.08 -6.19 -33.40
N ASN A 810 28.24 -6.86 -34.18
CA ASN A 810 27.81 -6.39 -35.51
C ASN A 810 26.30 -6.53 -35.81
N LYS A 811 25.43 -6.67 -34.81
CA LYS A 811 23.98 -6.59 -35.05
C LYS A 811 23.30 -5.67 -34.05
N GLU A 812 22.75 -4.59 -34.63
CA GLU A 812 21.73 -3.64 -34.15
C GLU A 812 22.21 -2.17 -34.19
N GLU A 813 22.33 -1.65 -35.41
CA GLU A 813 21.70 -0.38 -35.77
C GLU A 813 20.64 -0.70 -36.83
N SER A 814 19.40 -0.93 -36.40
CA SER A 814 18.18 -0.84 -37.21
C SER A 814 16.98 -0.68 -36.31
#